data_AF-I6AUA0-F1
#
_entry.id   AF-I6AUA0-F1
#
_cell.length_a   1.000
_cell.length_b   1.000
_cell.length_c   1.000
_cell.angle_alpha   90.00
_cell.angle_beta   90.00
_cell.angle_gamma   90.00
#
_symmetry.space_group_name_H-M   'P 1'
#
loop_
_entity.id
_entity.type
_entity.pdbx_description
1 polymer ?
#
loop_
_entity_poly.entity_id
_entity_poly.type
_entity_poly.pdbx_seq_one_letter_code
_entity_poly.pdbx_strand_id
1 'polypeptide(L)'
;MPLASPSRFFSFLAGLCLLGCGVMHAQPATLPLRPLLLECEDMELPAGWTRTDSMPGSSGGAFLWSVASESDAFTVIEVEAGGRYDVWSRAWDFADNEPGTRRFLVMVNGRPMDRESGQHKTHGFAWEKVGTVVLSAGRQVIGLRDVTKHWSRPDAILLAPRGFDPSKKKPADLQAYRVMPVPVRHTLRMEGTAPESAPAAGSSAWEDATTLASIESDALRMSFVQVGQPVSSSGAAIGRRLEIKKDGRWVPLPLNPGAESLFVLHVPGASKLNSSAFIPRWTPPSPIVFTVNGRDYDIGETENPFLAGNRTTLRPVSVRGEKPGEISVTYEGAGSAGSIRAVGTWTLDGPAQRLDLAFETPAAGNWSVGFSPFQGWPRSAVGFVQQPPLFQMQRLPETPKMTSSATMPHPMSLVQVSPEGLGFPLSFAVAAPAERMPFEWGRRANSPYGFSILNNHGEVQGTAFSPVLGMTGSELPAGRTLRVGFVAHCLPSDWTGALADLSDRVFRVTDYREPVAASLTGAALNMIDLIKNADASGWDAKLRGHYNIESESTVTQSSPLTALSVARLTRDPEFYTTRALPTLEFTLSRAGVHHATKPTLLYVPPSNIPLVAPGSGRGFGPRYWHGVHELTARLNPWVRSLIPDVAELSRRTGSPLVPFWSQMLADYQLSPSPEKLAVIEAACDQWIAETLHGRHETPLGIMPFYNAAFYPYWWDLLDLHAITGREKYLEAAVEGGFHTVSGLWSHPLAPAGDTTVHPGGEYPGYLLDHVYWKGAEPYRLGYPRRPGDMPERKVPAWRVSRVGLGLEQPITLYPTNSGTTADVGVGNIFNNAWAPSLLRLYGLTGRELFRTYARNTIIGRFANYPGYYVNNFTDVSQYPEYPYKGPDVTNIYYHHIPVHLAFTLDYIFTEAETLSGGAVKFPWVKQQGYVWFTNRIYGHAPGSVYGDDGLWPWLDRRAFSVDSPQVNYFGAVGGGKLRIVVANSSRREARASLSLDLARIGVAPGSVGHFLVDGREAFAGALPPADRLADGVRAALPFTLPADAVGVFCFDSDLPDGAPAAPPLRTGPVRLDLPEPWGRLHALRIRSPFGFDSLYVYAEKMPPAGASLRLRFSDPARPPVVVAAAPYEVTVDTVPMAEAAVFQVELSTADGRNHTTPPITLPGTP
;
A
#
# COMPACT_ATOMS: atom_id res chain seq x y z
N MET A 1 -26.77 22.02 -44.70
CA MET A 1 -27.16 21.97 -46.13
C MET A 1 -26.11 21.15 -46.89
N PRO A 2 -26.51 20.37 -47.90
CA PRO A 2 -26.41 18.91 -47.84
C PRO A 2 -25.73 18.28 -49.07
N LEU A 3 -25.64 16.94 -49.10
CA LEU A 3 -25.68 15.97 -50.22
C LEU A 3 -24.87 14.72 -49.79
N ALA A 4 -25.27 13.45 -49.96
CA ALA A 4 -26.47 12.79 -50.45
C ALA A 4 -26.35 11.27 -50.10
N SER A 5 -27.47 10.58 -49.87
CA SER A 5 -27.61 9.12 -50.08
C SER A 5 -28.07 8.87 -51.55
N PRO A 6 -28.27 7.64 -52.13
CA PRO A 6 -29.11 6.55 -51.57
C PRO A 6 -28.86 5.08 -52.03
N SER A 7 -29.59 4.19 -51.34
CA SER A 7 -30.16 2.86 -51.67
C SER A 7 -30.19 2.29 -53.11
N ARG A 8 -30.22 0.94 -53.23
CA ARG A 8 -31.32 0.09 -53.78
C ARG A 8 -30.89 -1.41 -53.80
N PHE A 9 -31.60 -2.39 -53.21
CA PHE A 9 -32.92 -3.01 -53.49
C PHE A 9 -32.98 -3.95 -54.71
N PHE A 10 -33.25 -5.25 -54.45
CA PHE A 10 -34.34 -6.10 -55.00
C PHE A 10 -33.94 -7.55 -55.36
N SER A 11 -34.58 -8.49 -54.67
CA SER A 11 -34.88 -9.86 -55.10
C SER A 11 -36.00 -9.87 -56.13
N PHE A 12 -36.04 -10.81 -57.10
CA PHE A 12 -37.29 -11.42 -57.57
C PHE A 12 -37.09 -12.73 -58.35
N LEU A 13 -38.07 -13.62 -58.16
CA LEU A 13 -38.23 -15.00 -58.61
C LEU A 13 -38.41 -15.21 -60.14
N ALA A 14 -38.01 -16.41 -60.60
CA ALA A 14 -38.77 -17.35 -61.46
C ALA A 14 -37.94 -18.66 -61.55
N GLY A 15 -38.41 -19.91 -61.54
CA GLY A 15 -39.73 -20.51 -61.72
C GLY A 15 -39.59 -21.77 -62.60
N LEU A 16 -39.57 -22.95 -61.97
CA LEU A 16 -39.82 -24.33 -62.48
C LEU A 16 -38.94 -24.95 -63.60
N CYS A 17 -38.34 -26.12 -63.30
CA CYS A 17 -38.61 -27.39 -64.00
C CYS A 17 -38.01 -28.60 -63.26
N LEU A 18 -38.85 -29.63 -63.08
CA LEU A 18 -38.61 -30.94 -62.46
C LEU A 18 -37.76 -31.87 -63.35
N LEU A 19 -36.89 -32.69 -62.73
CA LEU A 19 -36.82 -34.17 -62.84
C LEU A 19 -35.41 -34.70 -62.53
N GLY A 20 -35.32 -35.68 -61.63
CA GLY A 20 -34.13 -36.53 -61.49
C GLY A 20 -33.81 -36.93 -60.04
N CYS A 21 -34.46 -37.97 -59.54
CA CYS A 21 -34.13 -38.61 -58.25
C CYS A 21 -32.68 -39.08 -58.21
N GLY A 22 -31.96 -38.68 -57.16
CA GLY A 22 -30.68 -39.23 -56.76
C GLY A 22 -30.46 -38.95 -55.28
N VAL A 23 -30.96 -39.84 -54.42
CA VAL A 23 -30.67 -39.83 -52.98
C VAL A 23 -29.19 -40.14 -52.82
N MET A 24 -28.35 -39.11 -52.71
CA MET A 24 -27.03 -39.25 -52.08
C MET A 24 -27.13 -38.70 -50.67
N HIS A 25 -27.15 -39.63 -49.70
CA HIS A 25 -26.83 -39.31 -48.31
C HIS A 25 -25.39 -38.81 -48.27
N ALA A 26 -25.19 -37.49 -48.31
CA ALA A 26 -23.92 -36.90 -47.94
C ALA A 26 -23.70 -37.19 -46.45
N GLN A 27 -22.78 -38.11 -46.14
CA GLN A 27 -22.29 -38.27 -44.77
C GLN A 27 -21.73 -36.91 -44.32
N PRO A 28 -22.08 -36.41 -43.12
CA PRO A 28 -21.42 -35.23 -42.58
C PRO A 28 -19.93 -35.54 -42.44
N ALA A 29 -19.08 -34.70 -43.05
CA ALA A 29 -17.63 -34.82 -42.92
C ALA A 29 -17.27 -34.70 -41.43
N THR A 30 -16.75 -35.76 -40.84
CA THR A 30 -16.27 -35.77 -39.46
C THR A 30 -14.99 -34.93 -39.36
N LEU A 31 -15.01 -33.86 -38.57
CA LEU A 31 -13.83 -33.06 -38.28
C LEU A 31 -12.73 -33.96 -37.66
N PRO A 32 -11.45 -33.81 -38.06
CA PRO A 32 -10.36 -34.61 -37.50
C PRO A 32 -10.14 -34.27 -36.02
N LEU A 33 -9.95 -35.30 -35.18
CA LEU A 33 -9.62 -35.12 -33.76
C LEU A 33 -8.25 -34.46 -33.62
N ARG A 34 -8.15 -33.41 -32.81
CA ARG A 34 -6.90 -32.69 -32.50
C ARG A 34 -6.63 -32.73 -30.99
N PRO A 35 -5.36 -32.67 -30.54
CA PRO A 35 -5.07 -32.51 -29.13
C PRO A 35 -5.66 -31.21 -28.58
N LEU A 36 -6.11 -31.23 -27.33
CA LEU A 36 -6.62 -30.08 -26.57
C LEU A 36 -5.88 -30.00 -25.24
N LEU A 37 -5.11 -28.93 -25.03
CA LEU A 37 -4.33 -28.68 -23.82
C LEU A 37 -5.06 -27.66 -22.94
N LEU A 38 -5.38 -28.04 -21.72
CA LEU A 38 -5.89 -27.15 -20.69
C LEU A 38 -4.80 -26.93 -19.64
N GLU A 39 -4.39 -25.69 -19.43
CA GLU A 39 -3.56 -25.31 -18.28
C GLU A 39 -4.44 -25.28 -17.03
N CYS A 40 -3.99 -25.91 -15.93
CA CYS A 40 -4.83 -26.06 -14.74
C CYS A 40 -5.04 -24.71 -14.05
N GLU A 41 -4.07 -23.80 -14.09
CA GLU A 41 -4.19 -22.44 -13.56
C GLU A 41 -5.27 -21.59 -14.23
N ASP A 42 -5.72 -21.98 -15.44
CA ASP A 42 -6.81 -21.30 -16.14
C ASP A 42 -8.19 -21.79 -15.68
N MET A 43 -8.28 -22.91 -14.94
CA MET A 43 -9.57 -23.48 -14.57
C MET A 43 -10.47 -22.45 -13.90
N GLU A 44 -11.66 -22.28 -14.48
CA GLU A 44 -12.52 -21.16 -14.13
C GLU A 44 -13.12 -21.31 -12.73
N LEU A 45 -13.36 -22.50 -12.20
CA LEU A 45 -13.97 -22.67 -10.89
C LEU A 45 -12.99 -23.41 -9.98
N PRO A 46 -11.95 -22.73 -9.43
CA PRO A 46 -10.92 -23.40 -8.64
C PRO A 46 -11.42 -23.85 -7.26
N ALA A 47 -12.55 -23.34 -6.76
CA ALA A 47 -13.11 -23.68 -5.45
C ALA A 47 -12.08 -23.58 -4.31
N GLY A 48 -11.73 -24.70 -3.66
CA GLY A 48 -10.70 -24.77 -2.60
C GLY A 48 -9.25 -24.75 -3.10
N TRP A 49 -9.02 -24.85 -4.40
CA TRP A 49 -7.70 -24.87 -5.02
C TRP A 49 -7.15 -23.44 -5.19
N THR A 50 -5.83 -23.30 -5.07
CA THR A 50 -5.13 -22.01 -5.14
C THR A 50 -4.19 -22.00 -6.32
N ARG A 51 -4.27 -20.96 -7.16
CA ARG A 51 -3.28 -20.71 -8.21
C ARG A 51 -1.93 -20.33 -7.58
N THR A 52 -0.86 -20.96 -8.03
CA THR A 52 0.51 -20.67 -7.59
C THR A 52 1.36 -20.31 -8.80
N ASP A 53 1.89 -19.08 -8.82
CA ASP A 53 2.77 -18.61 -9.89
C ASP A 53 4.24 -19.03 -9.66
N SER A 54 5.06 -18.98 -10.70
CA SER A 54 6.53 -18.90 -10.63
C SER A 54 7.28 -20.17 -10.18
N MET A 55 6.83 -21.36 -10.61
CA MET A 55 7.61 -22.59 -10.45
C MET A 55 8.38 -22.94 -11.73
N PRO A 56 9.72 -22.99 -11.72
CA PRO A 56 10.50 -23.37 -12.90
C PRO A 56 10.06 -24.73 -13.46
N GLY A 57 9.65 -24.75 -14.74
CA GLY A 57 9.26 -25.96 -15.46
C GLY A 57 7.76 -26.21 -15.63
N SER A 58 6.88 -25.39 -15.04
CA SER A 58 5.43 -25.41 -15.30
C SER A 58 5.14 -25.08 -16.77
N SER A 59 4.08 -25.63 -17.38
CA SER A 59 3.78 -25.39 -18.81
C SER A 59 3.30 -23.98 -19.09
N GLY A 60 2.39 -23.44 -18.27
CA GLY A 60 1.83 -22.09 -18.45
C GLY A 60 2.46 -20.99 -17.58
N GLY A 61 3.41 -21.34 -16.70
CA GLY A 61 4.08 -20.40 -15.77
C GLY A 61 3.45 -20.35 -14.38
N ALA A 62 2.34 -21.06 -14.18
CA ALA A 62 1.68 -21.29 -12.92
C ALA A 62 1.15 -22.73 -12.86
N PHE A 63 0.52 -23.10 -11.74
CA PHE A 63 -0.19 -24.37 -11.58
C PHE A 63 -1.27 -24.23 -10.49
N LEU A 64 -2.18 -25.20 -10.39
CA LEU A 64 -3.12 -25.26 -9.26
C LEU A 64 -2.55 -26.09 -8.12
N TRP A 65 -2.82 -25.64 -6.90
CA TRP A 65 -2.32 -26.24 -5.69
C TRP A 65 -3.46 -26.44 -4.67
N SER A 66 -3.54 -27.64 -4.09
CA SER A 66 -4.51 -27.94 -3.02
C SER A 66 -3.80 -28.39 -1.75
N VAL A 67 -4.23 -27.85 -0.60
CA VAL A 67 -3.82 -28.27 0.75
C VAL A 67 -5.04 -28.82 1.46
N ALA A 68 -5.50 -30.01 1.04
CA ALA A 68 -6.71 -30.65 1.57
C ALA A 68 -8.04 -29.98 1.18
N SER A 69 -8.19 -29.59 -0.09
CA SER A 69 -9.50 -29.15 -0.60
C SER A 69 -10.55 -30.24 -0.45
N GLU A 70 -11.70 -29.89 0.13
CA GLU A 70 -12.90 -30.75 0.16
C GLU A 70 -13.76 -30.58 -1.11
N SER A 71 -13.41 -29.61 -1.96
CA SER A 71 -14.16 -29.27 -3.17
C SER A 71 -13.36 -29.53 -4.43
N ASP A 72 -14.07 -29.89 -5.48
CA ASP A 72 -13.50 -30.14 -6.80
C ASP A 72 -13.30 -28.80 -7.54
N ALA A 73 -12.19 -28.67 -8.28
CA ALA A 73 -12.06 -27.58 -9.25
C ALA A 73 -12.74 -27.97 -10.56
N PHE A 74 -13.39 -27.03 -11.25
CA PHE A 74 -14.06 -27.26 -12.52
C PHE A 74 -13.69 -26.21 -13.57
N THR A 75 -13.80 -26.61 -14.83
CA THR A 75 -13.80 -25.70 -15.97
C THR A 75 -14.61 -26.29 -17.10
N VAL A 76 -15.05 -25.45 -18.04
CA VAL A 76 -15.76 -25.87 -19.25
C VAL A 76 -14.88 -25.59 -20.44
N ILE A 77 -14.74 -26.54 -21.36
CA ILE A 77 -14.01 -26.36 -22.62
C ILE A 77 -14.94 -26.63 -23.80
N GLU A 78 -14.65 -26.00 -24.92
CA GLU A 78 -15.33 -26.28 -26.19
C GLU A 78 -14.57 -27.39 -26.93
N VAL A 79 -15.27 -28.47 -27.31
CA VAL A 79 -14.71 -29.56 -28.11
C VAL A 79 -15.30 -29.49 -29.52
N GLU A 80 -14.46 -29.16 -30.51
CA GLU A 80 -14.91 -28.99 -31.90
C GLU A 80 -15.37 -30.31 -32.55
N ALA A 81 -14.63 -31.40 -32.29
CA ALA A 81 -14.85 -32.70 -32.90
C ALA A 81 -15.08 -33.79 -31.84
N GLY A 82 -16.27 -34.38 -31.86
CA GLY A 82 -16.59 -35.52 -31.01
C GLY A 82 -15.79 -36.77 -31.42
N GLY A 83 -15.31 -37.53 -30.44
CA GLY A 83 -14.53 -38.74 -30.68
C GLY A 83 -13.87 -39.28 -29.42
N ARG A 84 -12.95 -40.23 -29.60
CA ARG A 84 -12.22 -40.89 -28.50
C ARG A 84 -10.90 -40.18 -28.23
N TYR A 85 -10.69 -39.76 -26.99
CA TYR A 85 -9.50 -39.06 -26.52
C TYR A 85 -8.82 -39.83 -25.39
N ASP A 86 -7.49 -39.94 -25.45
CA ASP A 86 -6.67 -40.30 -24.30
C ASP A 86 -6.48 -39.07 -23.41
N VAL A 87 -6.68 -39.24 -22.10
CA VAL A 87 -6.57 -38.17 -21.11
C VAL A 87 -5.23 -38.29 -20.40
N TRP A 88 -4.44 -37.23 -20.48
CA TRP A 88 -3.16 -37.09 -19.81
C TRP A 88 -3.22 -35.95 -18.80
N SER A 89 -2.49 -36.08 -17.71
CA SER A 89 -2.30 -35.02 -16.72
C SER A 89 -0.81 -34.81 -16.48
N ARG A 90 -0.41 -33.56 -16.26
CA ARG A 90 0.93 -33.17 -15.84
C ARG A 90 0.89 -32.65 -14.42
N ALA A 91 1.81 -33.11 -13.58
CA ALA A 91 1.84 -32.71 -12.17
C ALA A 91 3.28 -32.73 -11.62
N TRP A 92 3.52 -31.96 -10.55
CA TRP A 92 4.81 -31.95 -9.85
C TRP A 92 4.87 -33.00 -8.75
N ASP A 93 5.98 -33.73 -8.68
CA ASP A 93 6.34 -34.58 -7.54
C ASP A 93 7.80 -34.40 -7.12
N PHE A 94 8.18 -34.97 -5.97
CA PHE A 94 9.56 -35.00 -5.49
C PHE A 94 10.05 -36.44 -5.40
N ALA A 95 11.22 -36.71 -5.98
CA ALA A 95 11.84 -38.04 -5.88
C ALA A 95 12.19 -38.44 -4.43
N ASP A 96 12.64 -37.47 -3.62
CA ASP A 96 13.23 -37.74 -2.31
C ASP A 96 12.36 -37.26 -1.12
N ASN A 97 11.18 -36.68 -1.39
CA ASN A 97 10.29 -36.16 -0.35
C ASN A 97 8.87 -36.70 -0.55
N GLU A 98 8.61 -37.86 0.07
CA GLU A 98 7.32 -38.57 0.02
C GLU A 98 6.83 -38.77 -1.43
N PRO A 99 7.59 -39.48 -2.27
CA PRO A 99 7.28 -39.64 -3.70
C PRO A 99 5.94 -40.34 -3.92
N GLY A 100 5.15 -39.83 -4.86
CA GLY A 100 3.87 -40.39 -5.28
C GLY A 100 2.69 -40.14 -4.33
N THR A 101 2.84 -39.23 -3.36
CA THR A 101 1.82 -38.95 -2.33
C THR A 101 0.87 -37.81 -2.69
N ARG A 102 1.23 -36.95 -3.65
CA ARG A 102 0.52 -35.70 -4.01
C ARG A 102 -0.56 -35.93 -5.07
N ARG A 103 -1.49 -36.83 -4.76
CA ARG A 103 -2.39 -37.44 -5.77
C ARG A 103 -3.74 -36.75 -5.88
N PHE A 104 -4.20 -36.63 -7.12
CA PHE A 104 -5.51 -36.08 -7.50
C PHE A 104 -6.15 -36.87 -8.66
N LEU A 105 -7.45 -36.73 -8.84
CA LEU A 105 -8.20 -37.33 -9.96
C LEU A 105 -8.59 -36.27 -10.98
N VAL A 106 -8.43 -36.59 -12.26
CA VAL A 106 -9.07 -35.87 -13.36
C VAL A 106 -10.47 -36.43 -13.56
N MET A 107 -11.45 -35.56 -13.72
CA MET A 107 -12.83 -35.90 -14.04
C MET A 107 -13.21 -35.29 -15.39
N VAL A 108 -13.97 -36.03 -16.18
CA VAL A 108 -14.52 -35.54 -17.46
C VAL A 108 -16.02 -35.79 -17.47
N ASN A 109 -16.80 -34.72 -17.64
CA ASN A 109 -18.26 -34.69 -17.46
C ASN A 109 -18.70 -35.37 -16.16
N GLY A 110 -17.98 -35.08 -15.06
CA GLY A 110 -18.28 -35.62 -13.73
C GLY A 110 -18.04 -37.12 -13.56
N ARG A 111 -17.33 -37.76 -14.49
CA ARG A 111 -16.83 -39.14 -14.35
C ARG A 111 -15.32 -39.11 -14.07
N PRO A 112 -14.83 -39.72 -12.98
CA PRO A 112 -13.40 -39.82 -12.71
C PRO A 112 -12.69 -40.71 -13.75
N MET A 113 -11.45 -40.36 -14.09
CA MET A 113 -10.58 -41.18 -14.92
C MET A 113 -10.09 -42.43 -14.16
N ASP A 114 -9.63 -43.44 -14.90
CA ASP A 114 -9.34 -44.78 -14.35
C ASP A 114 -8.12 -44.81 -13.39
N ARG A 115 -7.24 -43.79 -13.46
CA ARG A 115 -6.05 -43.67 -12.62
C ARG A 115 -5.95 -42.28 -12.01
N GLU A 116 -5.49 -42.22 -10.76
CA GLU A 116 -5.05 -40.97 -10.13
C GLU A 116 -3.76 -40.47 -10.78
N SER A 117 -3.58 -39.15 -10.79
CA SER A 117 -2.36 -38.45 -11.19
C SER A 117 -1.45 -38.21 -9.98
N GLY A 118 -0.20 -37.83 -10.22
CA GLY A 118 0.80 -37.52 -9.18
C GLY A 118 1.47 -38.77 -8.61
N GLN A 119 1.54 -39.86 -9.38
CA GLN A 119 2.08 -41.16 -8.94
C GLN A 119 3.45 -41.49 -9.54
N HIS A 120 4.02 -40.56 -10.32
CA HIS A 120 5.21 -40.83 -11.14
C HIS A 120 6.53 -40.91 -10.36
N LYS A 121 6.62 -40.38 -9.13
CA LYS A 121 7.79 -40.51 -8.23
C LYS A 121 9.09 -39.90 -8.78
N THR A 122 9.00 -39.02 -9.77
CA THR A 122 10.16 -38.31 -10.33
C THR A 122 10.18 -36.87 -9.84
N HIS A 123 11.35 -36.31 -9.62
CA HIS A 123 11.48 -34.90 -9.26
C HIS A 123 11.04 -34.01 -10.44
N GLY A 124 10.11 -33.11 -10.20
CA GLY A 124 9.62 -32.15 -11.20
C GLY A 124 8.30 -32.54 -11.85
N PHE A 125 7.94 -31.82 -12.92
CA PHE A 125 6.70 -32.06 -13.66
C PHE A 125 6.80 -33.25 -14.63
N ALA A 126 5.88 -34.22 -14.55
CA ALA A 126 5.80 -35.34 -15.49
C ALA A 126 4.38 -35.59 -16.00
N TRP A 127 4.26 -36.14 -17.22
CA TRP A 127 2.99 -36.54 -17.83
C TRP A 127 2.61 -37.97 -17.48
N GLU A 128 1.36 -38.17 -17.05
CA GLU A 128 0.77 -39.49 -16.80
C GLU A 128 -0.51 -39.65 -17.62
N LYS A 129 -0.65 -40.76 -18.35
CA LYS A 129 -1.93 -41.14 -18.97
C LYS A 129 -2.85 -41.68 -17.89
N VAL A 130 -3.92 -40.95 -17.62
CA VAL A 130 -4.87 -41.22 -16.53
C VAL A 130 -6.13 -41.96 -16.98
N GLY A 131 -6.46 -41.93 -18.28
CA GLY A 131 -7.62 -42.65 -18.80
C GLY A 131 -7.87 -42.43 -20.29
N THR A 132 -9.04 -42.88 -20.75
CA THR A 132 -9.56 -42.65 -22.11
C THR A 132 -11.05 -42.32 -22.02
N VAL A 133 -11.51 -41.32 -22.76
CA VAL A 133 -12.91 -40.85 -22.77
C VAL A 133 -13.45 -40.73 -24.20
N VAL A 134 -14.77 -40.82 -24.36
CA VAL A 134 -15.46 -40.48 -25.61
C VAL A 134 -16.24 -39.19 -25.37
N LEU A 135 -15.97 -38.16 -26.17
CA LEU A 135 -16.58 -36.84 -26.06
C LEU A 135 -17.48 -36.57 -27.26
N SER A 136 -18.60 -35.89 -27.04
CA SER A 136 -19.35 -35.26 -28.12
C SER A 136 -18.68 -33.93 -28.51
N ALA A 137 -19.01 -33.41 -29.70
CA ALA A 137 -18.74 -32.00 -29.98
C ALA A 137 -19.58 -31.12 -29.04
N GLY A 138 -19.12 -29.90 -28.78
CA GLY A 138 -19.73 -28.94 -27.87
C GLY A 138 -19.04 -28.83 -26.51
N ARG A 139 -19.71 -28.18 -25.56
CA ARG A 139 -19.21 -27.94 -24.20
C ARG A 139 -18.98 -29.24 -23.42
N GLN A 140 -17.80 -29.39 -22.86
CA GLN A 140 -17.43 -30.51 -21.97
C GLN A 140 -16.89 -29.96 -20.65
N VAL A 141 -17.16 -30.65 -19.55
CA VAL A 141 -16.70 -30.24 -18.22
C VAL A 141 -15.47 -31.04 -17.81
N ILE A 142 -14.41 -30.36 -17.42
CA ILE A 142 -13.20 -30.95 -16.85
C ILE A 142 -13.13 -30.58 -15.38
N GLY A 143 -12.81 -31.55 -14.51
CA GLY A 143 -12.68 -31.29 -13.08
C GLY A 143 -11.47 -31.97 -12.45
N LEU A 144 -11.07 -31.46 -11.28
CA LEU A 144 -9.96 -31.97 -10.47
C LEU A 144 -10.43 -32.22 -9.04
N ARG A 145 -10.15 -33.42 -8.52
CA ARG A 145 -10.45 -33.81 -7.14
C ARG A 145 -9.18 -34.12 -6.36
N ASP A 146 -9.03 -33.52 -5.18
CA ASP A 146 -7.90 -33.82 -4.30
C ASP A 146 -8.21 -35.13 -3.57
N VAL A 147 -7.40 -36.17 -3.81
CA VAL A 147 -7.66 -37.51 -3.25
C VAL A 147 -6.93 -37.70 -1.95
N THR A 148 -5.69 -37.25 -1.90
CA THR A 148 -4.78 -37.49 -0.77
C THR A 148 -4.79 -36.38 0.24
N LYS A 149 -5.34 -35.20 -0.12
CA LYS A 149 -5.34 -34.01 0.74
C LYS A 149 -3.92 -33.59 1.14
N HIS A 150 -2.97 -33.87 0.26
CA HIS A 150 -1.53 -33.82 0.55
C HIS A 150 -0.80 -33.03 -0.52
N TRP A 151 -0.99 -31.70 -0.56
CA TRP A 151 -0.26 -30.79 -1.44
C TRP A 151 -0.27 -31.18 -2.94
N SER A 152 -1.43 -31.56 -3.50
CA SER A 152 -1.60 -31.89 -4.92
C SER A 152 -1.20 -30.70 -5.82
N ARG A 153 -0.48 -30.95 -6.94
CA ARG A 153 0.09 -29.92 -7.84
C ARG A 153 -0.15 -30.16 -9.35
N PRO A 154 -1.41 -30.17 -9.81
CA PRO A 154 -1.76 -30.24 -11.24
C PRO A 154 -1.28 -29.01 -12.03
N ASP A 155 -0.55 -29.25 -13.12
CA ASP A 155 -0.01 -28.26 -14.07
C ASP A 155 -0.89 -28.17 -15.32
N ALA A 156 -1.11 -29.29 -16.01
CA ALA A 156 -1.90 -29.30 -17.24
C ALA A 156 -2.68 -30.60 -17.46
N ILE A 157 -3.76 -30.53 -18.24
CA ILE A 157 -4.55 -31.67 -18.72
C ILE A 157 -4.52 -31.66 -20.24
N LEU A 158 -4.21 -32.79 -20.87
CA LEU A 158 -4.24 -32.93 -22.31
C LEU A 158 -5.22 -34.02 -22.73
N LEU A 159 -6.20 -33.65 -23.55
CA LEU A 159 -7.09 -34.58 -24.25
C LEU A 159 -6.52 -34.80 -25.65
N ALA A 160 -5.99 -35.97 -25.95
CA ALA A 160 -5.28 -36.20 -27.20
C ALA A 160 -5.84 -37.39 -27.99
N PRO A 161 -5.81 -37.37 -29.34
CA PRO A 161 -6.11 -38.54 -30.14
C PRO A 161 -5.20 -39.71 -29.78
N ARG A 162 -5.69 -40.94 -29.97
CA ARG A 162 -4.91 -42.15 -29.67
C ARG A 162 -3.59 -42.14 -30.46
N GLY A 163 -2.49 -42.44 -29.78
CA GLY A 163 -1.14 -42.45 -30.35
C GLY A 163 -0.38 -41.13 -30.19
N PHE A 164 -1.01 -40.08 -29.66
CA PHE A 164 -0.31 -38.86 -29.26
C PHE A 164 0.29 -39.02 -27.85
N ASP A 165 1.59 -38.79 -27.72
CA ASP A 165 2.35 -38.94 -26.48
C ASP A 165 2.99 -37.59 -26.10
N PRO A 166 2.44 -36.87 -25.10
CA PRO A 166 2.94 -35.55 -24.73
C PRO A 166 4.32 -35.58 -24.09
N SER A 167 4.76 -36.72 -23.52
CA SER A 167 6.09 -36.84 -22.92
C SER A 167 7.24 -36.75 -23.93
N LYS A 168 6.93 -36.92 -25.23
CA LYS A 168 7.88 -36.82 -26.35
C LYS A 168 7.86 -35.46 -27.05
N LYS A 169 7.11 -34.49 -26.53
CA LYS A 169 6.98 -33.14 -27.08
C LYS A 169 7.59 -32.11 -26.13
N LYS A 170 8.09 -31.00 -26.67
CA LYS A 170 8.51 -29.87 -25.83
C LYS A 170 7.25 -29.16 -25.32
N PRO A 171 7.22 -28.69 -24.06
CA PRO A 171 6.05 -27.96 -23.52
C PRO A 171 5.61 -26.78 -24.41
N ALA A 172 6.57 -26.05 -24.99
CA ALA A 172 6.29 -24.94 -25.91
C ALA A 172 5.51 -25.38 -27.17
N ASP A 173 5.74 -26.58 -27.69
CA ASP A 173 5.03 -27.09 -28.86
C ASP A 173 3.59 -27.48 -28.52
N LEU A 174 3.34 -27.88 -27.27
CA LEU A 174 2.00 -28.25 -26.80
C LEU A 174 1.08 -27.03 -26.63
N GLN A 175 1.64 -25.83 -26.44
CA GLN A 175 0.87 -24.58 -26.35
C GLN A 175 0.04 -24.29 -27.61
N ALA A 176 0.46 -24.81 -28.77
CA ALA A 176 -0.32 -24.70 -30.00
C ALA A 176 -1.69 -25.42 -29.93
N TYR A 177 -1.89 -26.28 -28.93
CA TYR A 177 -3.14 -27.00 -28.65
C TYR A 177 -3.94 -26.40 -27.49
N ARG A 178 -3.49 -25.26 -26.93
CA ARG A 178 -4.14 -24.68 -25.75
C ARG A 178 -5.60 -24.32 -26.05
N VAL A 179 -6.49 -24.74 -25.16
CA VAL A 179 -7.90 -24.35 -25.13
C VAL A 179 -8.13 -23.41 -23.96
N MET A 180 -8.87 -22.34 -24.21
CA MET A 180 -9.31 -21.44 -23.13
C MET A 180 -10.65 -21.92 -22.57
N PRO A 181 -10.85 -21.83 -21.25
CA PRO A 181 -12.15 -22.06 -20.63
C PRO A 181 -13.30 -21.24 -21.23
N VAL A 182 -14.49 -21.84 -21.25
CA VAL A 182 -15.76 -21.19 -21.53
C VAL A 182 -16.31 -20.63 -20.22
N PRO A 183 -16.56 -19.31 -20.11
CA PRO A 183 -17.03 -18.71 -18.86
C PRO A 183 -18.40 -19.23 -18.40
N VAL A 184 -18.49 -19.72 -17.16
CA VAL A 184 -19.70 -20.19 -16.47
C VAL A 184 -19.85 -19.64 -15.05
N ARG A 185 -18.86 -18.92 -14.49
CA ARG A 185 -18.92 -18.31 -13.15
C ARG A 185 -20.17 -17.47 -12.89
N HIS A 186 -20.65 -16.75 -13.89
CA HIS A 186 -21.83 -15.90 -13.82
C HIS A 186 -23.16 -16.68 -13.81
N THR A 187 -23.12 -18.00 -14.03
CA THR A 187 -24.30 -18.89 -14.04
C THR A 187 -24.49 -19.65 -12.74
N LEU A 188 -23.57 -19.47 -11.77
CA LEU A 188 -23.64 -20.12 -10.48
C LEU A 188 -24.92 -19.75 -9.73
N ARG A 189 -25.56 -20.76 -9.15
CA ARG A 189 -26.79 -20.61 -8.36
C ARG A 189 -26.86 -21.66 -7.27
N MET A 190 -27.70 -21.43 -6.27
CA MET A 190 -28.08 -22.51 -5.35
C MET A 190 -28.91 -23.56 -6.10
N GLU A 191 -28.63 -24.83 -5.86
CA GLU A 191 -29.41 -25.92 -6.43
C GLU A 191 -30.91 -25.75 -6.13
N GLY A 192 -31.75 -26.04 -7.12
CA GLY A 192 -33.21 -25.89 -7.02
C GLY A 192 -33.72 -24.44 -7.08
N THR A 193 -32.85 -23.44 -7.23
CA THR A 193 -33.28 -22.04 -7.47
C THR A 193 -33.30 -21.69 -8.95
N ALA A 194 -34.28 -20.88 -9.35
CA ALA A 194 -34.33 -20.32 -10.70
C ALA A 194 -33.32 -19.16 -10.85
N PRO A 195 -32.77 -18.92 -12.05
CA PRO A 195 -31.97 -17.73 -12.31
C PRO A 195 -32.79 -16.48 -12.00
N GLU A 196 -32.27 -15.61 -11.15
CA GLU A 196 -32.94 -14.38 -10.79
C GLU A 196 -32.68 -13.33 -11.87
N SER A 197 -33.74 -12.78 -12.45
CA SER A 197 -33.62 -11.68 -13.42
C SER A 197 -33.36 -10.37 -12.69
N ALA A 198 -32.47 -9.54 -13.23
CA ALA A 198 -32.29 -8.18 -12.74
C ALA A 198 -33.62 -7.40 -12.84
N PRO A 199 -33.92 -6.47 -11.90
CA PRO A 199 -35.06 -5.58 -12.03
C PRO A 199 -35.00 -4.82 -13.36
N ALA A 200 -36.12 -4.67 -14.06
CA ALA A 200 -36.16 -3.88 -15.28
C ALA A 200 -35.73 -2.43 -15.00
N ALA A 201 -34.76 -1.91 -15.76
CA ALA A 201 -34.33 -0.53 -15.68
C ALA A 201 -35.44 0.41 -16.18
N GLY A 202 -35.76 1.46 -15.39
CA GLY A 202 -36.59 2.58 -15.84
C GLY A 202 -38.03 2.24 -16.21
N SER A 203 -38.80 1.60 -15.32
CA SER A 203 -40.24 1.49 -15.58
C SER A 203 -40.91 2.87 -15.44
N SER A 204 -41.60 3.32 -16.49
CA SER A 204 -42.49 4.50 -16.45
C SER A 204 -43.60 4.38 -15.40
N ALA A 205 -43.81 3.17 -14.87
CA ALA A 205 -44.74 2.90 -13.79
C ALA A 205 -44.51 3.79 -12.55
N TRP A 206 -43.27 4.27 -12.31
CA TRP A 206 -42.94 5.10 -11.16
C TRP A 206 -43.14 6.61 -11.38
N GLU A 207 -43.50 7.07 -12.59
CA GLU A 207 -43.70 8.48 -12.89
C GLU A 207 -44.86 9.06 -12.05
N ASP A 208 -45.98 8.33 -11.99
CA ASP A 208 -47.20 8.72 -11.25
C ASP A 208 -47.28 8.15 -9.82
N ALA A 209 -46.15 7.72 -9.24
CA ALA A 209 -46.14 7.09 -7.92
C ALA A 209 -46.58 8.06 -6.80
N THR A 210 -47.44 7.60 -5.89
CA THR A 210 -47.95 8.38 -4.76
C THR A 210 -46.96 8.38 -3.59
N THR A 211 -46.62 9.56 -3.07
CA THR A 211 -45.77 9.68 -1.87
C THR A 211 -46.51 9.23 -0.61
N LEU A 212 -45.93 8.29 0.13
CA LEU A 212 -46.47 7.78 1.40
C LEU A 212 -45.93 8.56 2.61
N ALA A 213 -44.62 8.85 2.61
CA ALA A 213 -43.94 9.63 3.64
C ALA A 213 -42.65 10.23 3.08
N SER A 214 -42.23 11.37 3.64
CA SER A 214 -41.01 12.08 3.26
C SER A 214 -40.30 12.68 4.46
N ILE A 215 -38.97 12.71 4.41
CA ILE A 215 -38.11 13.47 5.31
C ILE A 215 -37.06 14.22 4.48
N GLU A 216 -36.58 15.35 4.99
CA GLU A 216 -35.55 16.15 4.32
C GLU A 216 -34.49 16.65 5.31
N SER A 217 -33.27 16.78 4.81
CA SER A 217 -32.15 17.49 5.41
C SER A 217 -31.87 18.77 4.63
N ASP A 218 -30.78 19.45 4.94
CA ASP A 218 -30.26 20.57 4.17
C ASP A 218 -29.72 20.16 2.78
N ALA A 219 -29.38 18.89 2.56
CA ALA A 219 -28.75 18.39 1.34
C ALA A 219 -29.59 17.37 0.55
N LEU A 220 -30.49 16.63 1.20
CA LEU A 220 -31.22 15.51 0.60
C LEU A 220 -32.67 15.47 1.06
N ARG A 221 -33.60 15.23 0.14
CA ARG A 221 -34.97 14.80 0.44
C ARG A 221 -35.14 13.34 0.06
N MET A 222 -35.68 12.57 0.99
CA MET A 222 -35.97 11.16 0.82
C MET A 222 -37.45 10.91 1.00
N SER A 223 -38.07 10.23 0.04
CA SER A 223 -39.49 9.90 0.07
C SER A 223 -39.71 8.42 -0.25
N PHE A 224 -40.64 7.78 0.44
CA PHE A 224 -41.16 6.48 0.03
C PHE A 224 -42.41 6.70 -0.84
N VAL A 225 -42.43 6.08 -2.00
CA VAL A 225 -43.49 6.22 -3.02
C VAL A 225 -44.10 4.87 -3.36
N GLN A 226 -45.38 4.86 -3.76
CA GLN A 226 -46.12 3.66 -4.11
C GLN A 226 -46.67 3.72 -5.53
N VAL A 227 -46.60 2.60 -6.26
CA VAL A 227 -47.30 2.36 -7.53
C VAL A 227 -48.35 1.26 -7.34
N GLY A 228 -49.51 1.37 -8.00
CA GLY A 228 -50.63 0.42 -7.88
C GLY A 228 -51.66 0.74 -6.77
N GLN A 229 -52.82 0.06 -6.80
CA GLN A 229 -53.94 0.16 -5.85
C GLN A 229 -53.54 -0.35 -4.43
N PRO A 230 -54.26 -0.02 -3.33
CA PRO A 230 -53.74 -0.17 -1.96
C PRO A 230 -53.29 -1.60 -1.58
N VAL A 231 -52.32 -1.65 -0.67
CA VAL A 231 -51.40 -2.72 -0.19
C VAL A 231 -51.96 -4.16 -0.08
N SER A 232 -53.28 -4.39 -0.16
CA SER A 232 -53.91 -5.71 -0.03
C SER A 232 -54.15 -6.47 -1.35
N SER A 233 -53.68 -5.98 -2.50
CA SER A 233 -53.87 -6.65 -3.81
C SER A 233 -52.55 -6.90 -4.55
N SER A 234 -52.49 -7.97 -5.34
CA SER A 234 -51.38 -8.24 -6.25
C SER A 234 -51.17 -7.07 -7.21
N GLY A 235 -50.03 -6.38 -7.15
CA GLY A 235 -49.66 -5.29 -8.05
C GLY A 235 -49.23 -3.97 -7.41
N ALA A 236 -49.33 -3.81 -6.08
CA ALA A 236 -48.78 -2.66 -5.37
C ALA A 236 -47.27 -2.82 -5.09
N ALA A 237 -46.47 -1.78 -5.30
CA ALA A 237 -45.04 -1.77 -4.95
C ALA A 237 -44.64 -0.45 -4.29
N ILE A 238 -43.82 -0.53 -3.24
CA ILE A 238 -43.27 0.62 -2.52
C ILE A 238 -41.77 0.72 -2.83
N GLY A 239 -41.30 1.93 -3.13
CA GLY A 239 -39.91 2.21 -3.48
C GLY A 239 -39.43 3.54 -2.90
N ARG A 240 -38.13 3.80 -2.97
CA ARG A 240 -37.50 4.98 -2.38
C ARG A 240 -37.05 5.97 -3.45
N ARG A 241 -37.56 7.20 -3.38
CA ARG A 241 -37.23 8.32 -4.29
C ARG A 241 -36.36 9.34 -3.56
N LEU A 242 -35.41 9.92 -4.30
CA LEU A 242 -34.44 10.89 -3.78
C LEU A 242 -34.43 12.16 -4.60
N GLU A 243 -34.32 13.29 -3.92
CA GLU A 243 -34.00 14.60 -4.51
C GLU A 243 -32.81 15.18 -3.74
N ILE A 244 -31.86 15.77 -4.46
CA ILE A 244 -30.70 16.44 -3.87
C ILE A 244 -30.85 17.95 -3.98
N LYS A 245 -30.30 18.67 -3.02
CA LYS A 245 -30.28 20.13 -3.07
C LYS A 245 -29.04 20.60 -3.82
N LYS A 246 -29.23 21.21 -4.99
CA LYS A 246 -28.18 21.80 -5.80
C LYS A 246 -28.52 23.24 -6.12
N ASP A 247 -27.61 24.16 -5.80
CA ASP A 247 -27.76 25.61 -6.02
C ASP A 247 -29.09 26.16 -5.47
N GLY A 248 -29.49 25.68 -4.30
CA GLY A 248 -30.72 26.06 -3.60
C GLY A 248 -32.00 25.41 -4.12
N ARG A 249 -31.94 24.59 -5.19
CA ARG A 249 -33.10 23.92 -5.80
C ARG A 249 -33.05 22.41 -5.56
N TRP A 250 -34.22 21.81 -5.39
CA TRP A 250 -34.36 20.36 -5.33
C TRP A 250 -34.31 19.79 -6.74
N VAL A 251 -33.38 18.86 -6.96
CA VAL A 251 -33.19 18.15 -8.23
C VAL A 251 -33.53 16.68 -8.00
N PRO A 252 -34.60 16.16 -8.61
CA PRO A 252 -34.92 14.74 -8.58
C PRO A 252 -33.82 13.90 -9.21
N LEU A 253 -33.43 12.81 -8.55
CA LEU A 253 -32.44 11.88 -9.10
C LEU A 253 -33.11 10.88 -10.05
N PRO A 254 -32.50 10.57 -11.22
CA PRO A 254 -33.02 9.62 -12.20
C PRO A 254 -32.74 8.18 -11.77
N LEU A 255 -33.19 7.82 -10.57
CA LEU A 255 -33.04 6.50 -9.96
C LEU A 255 -34.35 5.75 -10.00
N ASN A 256 -34.29 4.44 -10.30
CA ASN A 256 -35.44 3.56 -10.19
C ASN A 256 -35.79 3.33 -8.70
N PRO A 257 -36.96 3.79 -8.20
CA PRO A 257 -37.31 3.63 -6.79
C PRO A 257 -37.45 2.17 -6.33
N GLY A 258 -37.67 1.23 -7.26
CA GLY A 258 -37.81 -0.20 -6.97
C GLY A 258 -36.53 -1.02 -7.10
N ALA A 259 -35.37 -0.39 -7.35
CA ALA A 259 -34.11 -1.10 -7.57
C ALA A 259 -33.33 -1.42 -6.28
N GLU A 260 -33.71 -0.81 -5.15
CA GLU A 260 -33.14 -1.12 -3.84
C GLU A 260 -33.42 -2.58 -3.47
N SER A 261 -32.41 -3.26 -2.91
CA SER A 261 -32.54 -4.62 -2.40
C SER A 261 -32.21 -4.68 -0.91
N LEU A 262 -33.13 -5.20 -0.12
CA LEU A 262 -32.95 -5.56 1.28
C LEU A 262 -33.29 -7.04 1.43
N PHE A 263 -32.38 -7.82 2.02
CA PHE A 263 -32.56 -9.26 2.13
C PHE A 263 -31.89 -9.83 3.38
N VAL A 264 -32.27 -11.05 3.73
CA VAL A 264 -31.70 -11.82 4.83
C VAL A 264 -31.11 -13.10 4.28
N LEU A 265 -29.90 -13.44 4.72
CA LEU A 265 -29.27 -14.75 4.52
C LEU A 265 -29.42 -15.56 5.81
N HIS A 266 -29.82 -16.83 5.68
CA HIS A 266 -29.90 -17.77 6.78
C HIS A 266 -29.18 -19.08 6.47
N VAL A 267 -28.45 -19.59 7.46
CA VAL A 267 -27.89 -20.95 7.43
C VAL A 267 -28.36 -21.69 8.68
N PRO A 268 -29.04 -22.84 8.54
CA PRO A 268 -29.42 -23.64 9.69
C PRO A 268 -28.17 -24.22 10.36
N GLY A 269 -28.09 -24.11 11.69
CA GLY A 269 -26.91 -24.55 12.46
C GLY A 269 -25.68 -23.66 12.24
N ALA A 270 -24.48 -24.27 12.39
CA ALA A 270 -23.21 -23.57 12.26
C ALA A 270 -22.87 -23.28 10.79
N SER A 271 -22.58 -22.02 10.47
CA SER A 271 -22.06 -21.63 9.16
C SER A 271 -20.62 -22.14 8.98
N LYS A 272 -20.32 -22.70 7.81
CA LYS A 272 -18.97 -23.10 7.42
C LYS A 272 -18.31 -21.96 6.64
N LEU A 273 -17.66 -21.07 7.38
CA LEU A 273 -16.89 -19.95 6.84
C LEU A 273 -15.39 -20.29 6.85
N ASN A 274 -14.75 -20.21 5.69
CA ASN A 274 -13.30 -20.23 5.56
C ASN A 274 -12.78 -18.79 5.41
N SER A 275 -12.21 -18.26 6.49
CA SER A 275 -11.59 -16.93 6.54
C SER A 275 -10.06 -16.99 6.48
N SER A 276 -9.45 -18.10 6.06
CA SER A 276 -7.98 -18.21 5.98
C SER A 276 -7.35 -17.33 4.88
N ALA A 277 -8.13 -16.99 3.85
CA ALA A 277 -7.75 -16.11 2.75
C ALA A 277 -8.30 -14.68 2.94
N PHE A 278 -7.72 -13.71 2.21
CA PHE A 278 -8.15 -12.31 2.25
C PHE A 278 -9.63 -12.12 1.87
N ILE A 279 -10.09 -12.87 0.87
CA ILE A 279 -11.50 -12.97 0.50
C ILE A 279 -12.08 -14.22 1.17
N PRO A 280 -13.11 -14.09 2.02
CA PRO A 280 -13.74 -15.24 2.67
C PRO A 280 -14.47 -16.14 1.67
N ARG A 281 -14.53 -17.43 2.01
CA ARG A 281 -15.29 -18.46 1.28
C ARG A 281 -16.32 -19.11 2.20
N TRP A 282 -17.49 -19.44 1.67
CA TRP A 282 -18.55 -20.13 2.40
C TRP A 282 -18.87 -21.48 1.76
N THR A 283 -19.14 -22.48 2.60
CA THR A 283 -19.90 -23.68 2.20
C THR A 283 -21.37 -23.46 2.55
N PRO A 284 -22.25 -23.19 1.58
CA PRO A 284 -23.66 -22.96 1.83
C PRO A 284 -24.41 -24.25 2.22
N PRO A 285 -25.63 -24.14 2.78
CA PRO A 285 -26.43 -25.29 3.18
C PRO A 285 -26.97 -26.11 1.99
N SER A 286 -27.12 -25.48 0.83
CA SER A 286 -27.50 -26.13 -0.43
C SER A 286 -26.33 -26.05 -1.42
N PRO A 287 -26.09 -27.09 -2.25
CA PRO A 287 -25.04 -27.09 -3.26
C PRO A 287 -25.06 -25.84 -4.16
N ILE A 288 -23.88 -25.33 -4.53
CA ILE A 288 -23.76 -24.28 -5.54
C ILE A 288 -23.42 -24.94 -6.85
N VAL A 289 -24.28 -24.78 -7.84
CA VAL A 289 -24.19 -25.51 -9.09
C VAL A 289 -24.08 -24.58 -10.30
N PHE A 290 -23.37 -25.06 -11.32
CA PHE A 290 -23.52 -24.60 -12.70
C PHE A 290 -24.02 -25.76 -13.57
N THR A 291 -24.72 -25.45 -14.66
CA THR A 291 -25.34 -26.47 -15.53
C THR A 291 -24.65 -26.51 -16.88
N VAL A 292 -24.21 -27.70 -17.29
CA VAL A 292 -23.72 -27.95 -18.65
C VAL A 292 -24.37 -29.23 -19.17
N ASN A 293 -24.94 -29.17 -20.37
CA ASN A 293 -25.61 -30.29 -21.03
C ASN A 293 -26.69 -30.96 -20.15
N GLY A 294 -27.45 -30.16 -19.39
CA GLY A 294 -28.53 -30.64 -18.51
C GLY A 294 -28.06 -31.32 -17.22
N ARG A 295 -26.75 -31.34 -16.93
CA ARG A 295 -26.20 -31.83 -15.67
C ARG A 295 -25.71 -30.67 -14.80
N ASP A 296 -26.05 -30.72 -13.52
CA ASP A 296 -25.53 -29.81 -12.50
C ASP A 296 -24.21 -30.32 -11.92
N TYR A 297 -23.29 -29.39 -11.67
CA TYR A 297 -21.96 -29.64 -11.10
C TYR A 297 -21.79 -28.77 -9.86
N ASP A 298 -21.65 -29.41 -8.70
CA ASP A 298 -21.48 -28.74 -7.41
C ASP A 298 -20.03 -28.29 -7.22
N ILE A 299 -19.84 -27.00 -6.93
CA ILE A 299 -18.52 -26.40 -6.69
C ILE A 299 -18.12 -26.40 -5.21
N GLY A 300 -19.02 -26.78 -4.29
CA GLY A 300 -18.79 -26.90 -2.86
C GLY A 300 -18.69 -25.57 -2.10
N GLU A 301 -17.73 -24.72 -2.44
CA GLU A 301 -17.48 -23.43 -1.78
C GLU A 301 -17.64 -22.24 -2.75
N THR A 302 -17.98 -21.07 -2.20
CA THR A 302 -18.14 -19.84 -2.99
C THR A 302 -17.55 -18.61 -2.31
N GLU A 303 -16.94 -17.73 -3.10
CA GLU A 303 -16.53 -16.37 -2.70
C GLU A 303 -17.67 -15.35 -2.85
N ASN A 304 -18.79 -15.75 -3.46
CA ASN A 304 -19.94 -14.89 -3.68
C ASN A 304 -20.80 -14.81 -2.40
N PRO A 305 -20.85 -13.65 -1.72
CA PRO A 305 -21.55 -13.53 -0.45
C PRO A 305 -23.07 -13.67 -0.56
N PHE A 306 -23.66 -13.44 -1.73
CA PHE A 306 -25.09 -13.62 -1.95
C PHE A 306 -25.51 -15.10 -2.01
N LEU A 307 -24.55 -15.99 -2.21
CA LEU A 307 -24.72 -17.44 -2.25
C LEU A 307 -24.25 -18.12 -0.95
N ALA A 308 -23.92 -17.36 0.09
CA ALA A 308 -23.40 -17.90 1.36
C ALA A 308 -24.47 -18.59 2.23
N GLY A 309 -25.76 -18.29 2.01
CA GLY A 309 -26.88 -18.85 2.77
C GLY A 309 -28.21 -18.67 2.05
N ASN A 310 -29.26 -19.29 2.58
CA ASN A 310 -30.61 -19.19 2.01
C ASN A 310 -31.09 -17.75 2.04
N ARG A 311 -31.36 -17.17 0.87
CA ARG A 311 -31.74 -15.76 0.76
C ARG A 311 -33.25 -15.55 0.79
N THR A 312 -33.70 -14.62 1.62
CA THR A 312 -35.08 -14.14 1.69
C THR A 312 -35.10 -12.63 1.42
N THR A 313 -35.74 -12.21 0.33
CA THR A 313 -35.91 -10.78 0.01
C THR A 313 -36.97 -10.16 0.92
N LEU A 314 -36.66 -9.01 1.52
CA LEU A 314 -37.56 -8.25 2.37
C LEU A 314 -38.20 -7.11 1.54
N ARG A 315 -39.52 -7.18 1.34
CA ARG A 315 -40.26 -6.17 0.56
C ARG A 315 -40.96 -5.18 1.49
N PRO A 316 -40.89 -3.87 1.23
CA PRO A 316 -41.65 -2.90 2.01
C PRO A 316 -43.15 -3.10 1.79
N VAL A 317 -43.91 -3.22 2.87
CA VAL A 317 -45.38 -3.40 2.86
C VAL A 317 -46.12 -2.25 3.54
N SER A 318 -45.48 -1.48 4.41
CA SER A 318 -46.10 -0.35 5.09
C SER A 318 -45.08 0.72 5.40
N VAL A 319 -45.46 2.00 5.26
CA VAL A 319 -44.62 3.16 5.53
C VAL A 319 -45.40 4.11 6.43
N ARG A 320 -44.75 4.65 7.47
CA ARG A 320 -45.34 5.61 8.41
C ARG A 320 -44.34 6.71 8.75
N GLY A 321 -44.75 7.97 8.60
CA GLY A 321 -44.00 9.16 9.03
C GLY A 321 -44.59 9.76 10.30
N GLU A 322 -44.66 8.98 11.39
CA GLU A 322 -45.34 9.39 12.63
C GLU A 322 -44.54 10.43 13.44
N LYS A 323 -43.23 10.54 13.22
CA LYS A 323 -42.34 11.48 13.93
C LYS A 323 -41.62 12.42 12.94
N PRO A 324 -41.44 13.71 13.28
CA PRO A 324 -40.60 14.60 12.49
C PRO A 324 -39.18 14.05 12.33
N GLY A 325 -38.70 13.96 11.08
CA GLY A 325 -37.33 13.53 10.76
C GLY A 325 -37.09 12.01 10.74
N GLU A 326 -38.13 11.19 10.94
CA GLU A 326 -38.05 9.72 10.97
C GLU A 326 -39.14 9.09 10.09
N ILE A 327 -38.77 8.08 9.29
CA ILE A 327 -39.73 7.23 8.58
C ILE A 327 -39.58 5.79 9.07
N SER A 328 -40.68 5.19 9.54
CA SER A 328 -40.74 3.77 9.87
C SER A 328 -41.31 2.98 8.70
N VAL A 329 -40.62 1.93 8.28
CA VAL A 329 -41.02 1.03 7.19
C VAL A 329 -41.11 -0.40 7.71
N THR A 330 -42.24 -1.06 7.50
CA THR A 330 -42.38 -2.50 7.74
C THR A 330 -42.03 -3.25 6.46
N TYR A 331 -41.15 -4.23 6.58
CA TYR A 331 -40.76 -5.13 5.51
C TYR A 331 -41.22 -6.56 5.83
N GLU A 332 -41.66 -7.29 4.81
CA GLU A 332 -42.05 -8.68 4.92
C GLU A 332 -41.35 -9.53 3.84
N GLY A 333 -40.99 -10.76 4.22
CA GLY A 333 -40.42 -11.76 3.33
C GLY A 333 -40.68 -13.16 3.85
N ALA A 334 -40.80 -14.14 2.96
CA ALA A 334 -40.98 -15.53 3.33
C ALA A 334 -39.92 -16.38 2.59
N GLY A 335 -39.22 -17.23 3.34
CA GLY A 335 -38.20 -18.12 2.79
C GLY A 335 -38.17 -19.44 3.55
N SER A 336 -37.12 -20.24 3.33
CA SER A 336 -36.97 -21.58 3.93
C SER A 336 -36.91 -21.55 5.47
N ALA A 337 -36.52 -20.43 6.08
CA ALA A 337 -36.46 -20.25 7.52
C ALA A 337 -37.79 -19.82 8.17
N GLY A 338 -38.83 -19.56 7.36
CA GLY A 338 -40.12 -19.03 7.81
C GLY A 338 -40.40 -17.61 7.32
N SER A 339 -41.47 -17.01 7.86
CA SER A 339 -41.85 -15.63 7.57
C SER A 339 -41.07 -14.66 8.44
N ILE A 340 -40.52 -13.61 7.82
CA ILE A 340 -39.77 -12.54 8.49
C ILE A 340 -40.57 -11.26 8.36
N ARG A 341 -40.80 -10.60 9.49
CA ARG A 341 -41.34 -9.24 9.56
C ARG A 341 -40.30 -8.35 10.23
N ALA A 342 -39.76 -7.41 9.46
CA ALA A 342 -38.73 -6.49 9.92
C ALA A 342 -39.26 -5.06 9.99
N VAL A 343 -38.78 -4.29 10.95
CA VAL A 343 -39.06 -2.85 11.08
C VAL A 343 -37.78 -2.09 10.83
N GLY A 344 -37.78 -1.25 9.80
CA GLY A 344 -36.69 -0.35 9.44
C GLY A 344 -37.03 1.09 9.80
N THR A 345 -36.12 1.76 10.51
CA THR A 345 -36.23 3.18 10.85
C THR A 345 -35.23 3.95 10.00
N TRP A 346 -35.72 4.95 9.28
CA TRP A 346 -34.93 5.79 8.40
C TRP A 346 -34.79 7.21 8.94
N THR A 347 -33.57 7.71 8.96
CA THR A 347 -33.24 9.10 9.33
C THR A 347 -32.23 9.70 8.36
N LEU A 348 -32.13 11.04 8.34
CA LEU A 348 -31.17 11.78 7.51
C LEU A 348 -30.16 12.56 8.35
N ASP A 349 -28.93 12.63 7.86
CA ASP A 349 -27.85 13.50 8.34
C ASP A 349 -27.14 14.04 7.09
N GLY A 350 -27.52 15.26 6.66
CA GLY A 350 -27.11 15.80 5.35
C GLY A 350 -27.42 14.81 4.20
N PRO A 351 -26.44 14.41 3.38
CA PRO A 351 -26.60 13.44 2.29
C PRO A 351 -26.67 11.96 2.76
N ALA A 352 -26.38 11.69 4.03
CA ALA A 352 -26.38 10.35 4.60
C ALA A 352 -27.79 9.93 5.04
N GLN A 353 -28.19 8.74 4.61
CA GLN A 353 -29.46 8.09 4.92
C GLN A 353 -29.16 6.90 5.83
N ARG A 354 -29.58 6.96 7.09
CA ARG A 354 -29.35 5.87 8.05
C ARG A 354 -30.57 4.97 8.09
N LEU A 355 -30.32 3.66 8.01
CA LEU A 355 -31.31 2.59 8.19
C LEU A 355 -30.96 1.78 9.42
N ASP A 356 -31.81 1.79 10.44
CA ASP A 356 -31.76 0.85 11.56
C ASP A 356 -32.85 -0.21 11.39
N LEU A 357 -32.47 -1.47 11.23
CA LEU A 357 -33.39 -2.59 10.99
C LEU A 357 -33.41 -3.54 12.18
N ALA A 358 -34.60 -4.02 12.55
CA ALA A 358 -34.77 -5.06 13.55
C ALA A 358 -35.84 -6.10 13.14
N PHE A 359 -35.59 -7.37 13.44
CA PHE A 359 -36.57 -8.45 13.33
C PHE A 359 -36.28 -9.56 14.34
N GLU A 360 -37.29 -10.36 14.68
CA GLU A 360 -37.11 -11.58 15.47
C GLU A 360 -36.80 -12.76 14.54
N THR A 361 -35.77 -13.54 14.87
CA THR A 361 -35.34 -14.70 14.09
C THR A 361 -36.40 -15.80 14.13
N PRO A 362 -36.99 -16.22 12.99
CA PRO A 362 -38.01 -17.27 13.00
C PRO A 362 -37.45 -18.67 13.29
N ALA A 363 -36.14 -18.86 13.11
CA ALA A 363 -35.44 -20.12 13.33
C ALA A 363 -34.05 -19.90 13.95
N ALA A 364 -33.50 -20.95 14.55
CA ALA A 364 -32.11 -20.94 15.01
C ALA A 364 -31.12 -21.05 13.84
N GLY A 365 -29.92 -20.50 14.00
CA GLY A 365 -28.83 -20.62 13.02
C GLY A 365 -28.07 -19.31 12.84
N ASN A 366 -27.36 -19.20 11.73
CA ASN A 366 -26.59 -18.02 11.37
C ASN A 366 -27.40 -17.08 10.47
N TRP A 367 -27.39 -15.78 10.80
CA TRP A 367 -28.17 -14.74 10.15
C TRP A 367 -27.28 -13.60 9.68
N SER A 368 -27.56 -13.06 8.50
CA SER A 368 -26.93 -11.85 7.97
C SER A 368 -27.95 -11.03 7.20
N VAL A 369 -27.94 -9.71 7.36
CA VAL A 369 -28.76 -8.80 6.55
C VAL A 369 -27.88 -8.19 5.47
N GLY A 370 -28.34 -8.27 4.22
CA GLY A 370 -27.72 -7.60 3.08
C GLY A 370 -28.54 -6.40 2.63
N PHE A 371 -27.87 -5.30 2.34
CA PHE A 371 -28.47 -4.05 1.90
C PHE A 371 -27.72 -3.46 0.70
N SER A 372 -28.39 -3.42 -0.44
CA SER A 372 -27.92 -2.84 -1.71
C SER A 372 -28.76 -1.59 -1.99
N PRO A 373 -28.32 -0.40 -1.54
CA PRO A 373 -29.05 0.83 -1.83
C PRO A 373 -28.97 1.21 -3.31
N PHE A 374 -29.96 1.98 -3.78
CA PHE A 374 -30.03 2.56 -5.13
C PHE A 374 -30.14 1.49 -6.24
N GLN A 375 -29.83 1.85 -7.49
CA GLN A 375 -29.88 0.93 -8.64
C GLN A 375 -28.50 0.40 -9.01
N GLY A 376 -28.46 -0.76 -9.65
CA GLY A 376 -27.25 -1.29 -10.28
C GLY A 376 -26.90 -0.58 -11.58
N TRP A 377 -25.60 -0.45 -11.84
CA TRP A 377 -25.07 0.17 -13.04
C TRP A 377 -24.29 -0.84 -13.89
N PRO A 378 -24.39 -0.78 -15.22
CA PRO A 378 -23.50 -1.54 -16.08
C PRO A 378 -22.06 -1.02 -15.91
N ARG A 379 -21.07 -1.92 -16.02
CA ARG A 379 -19.64 -1.58 -15.84
C ARG A 379 -19.19 -0.41 -16.71
N SER A 380 -19.74 -0.26 -17.91
CA SER A 380 -19.42 0.82 -18.86
C SER A 380 -19.91 2.20 -18.42
N ALA A 381 -20.93 2.28 -17.55
CA ALA A 381 -21.45 3.55 -17.04
C ALA A 381 -20.68 4.08 -15.82
N VAL A 382 -19.77 3.27 -15.26
CA VAL A 382 -19.04 3.59 -14.04
C VAL A 382 -17.76 4.35 -14.34
N GLY A 383 -17.68 5.55 -13.74
CA GLY A 383 -16.51 6.42 -13.84
C GLY A 383 -15.44 6.07 -12.82
N PHE A 384 -15.83 5.67 -11.61
CA PHE A 384 -14.90 5.34 -10.51
C PHE A 384 -15.58 4.44 -9.47
N VAL A 385 -14.81 3.60 -8.78
CA VAL A 385 -15.23 2.82 -7.62
C VAL A 385 -14.22 2.94 -6.49
N GLN A 386 -14.67 2.77 -5.26
CA GLN A 386 -13.82 2.68 -4.08
C GLN A 386 -14.38 1.65 -3.09
N GLN A 387 -13.71 0.51 -2.97
CA GLN A 387 -13.86 -0.51 -1.92
C GLN A 387 -12.44 -0.93 -1.48
N PRO A 388 -11.79 -0.11 -0.65
CA PRO A 388 -10.36 -0.24 -0.37
C PRO A 388 -10.07 -1.48 0.50
N PRO A 389 -8.88 -2.09 0.38
CA PRO A 389 -7.78 -1.67 -0.49
C PRO A 389 -7.83 -2.26 -1.91
N LEU A 390 -8.71 -3.24 -2.19
CA LEU A 390 -8.59 -4.07 -3.39
C LEU A 390 -9.17 -3.45 -4.66
N PHE A 391 -10.33 -2.79 -4.56
CA PHE A 391 -11.06 -2.31 -5.72
C PHE A 391 -11.12 -0.79 -5.68
N GLN A 392 -10.41 -0.15 -6.60
CA GLN A 392 -10.36 1.30 -6.74
C GLN A 392 -10.20 1.69 -8.21
N MET A 393 -10.51 2.94 -8.55
CA MET A 393 -10.54 3.42 -9.94
C MET A 393 -11.63 2.68 -10.74
N GLN A 394 -11.30 1.95 -11.80
CA GLN A 394 -12.28 1.14 -12.55
C GLN A 394 -12.02 -0.36 -12.38
N ARG A 395 -11.21 -0.75 -11.39
CA ARG A 395 -10.86 -2.14 -11.10
C ARG A 395 -12.00 -2.81 -10.36
N LEU A 396 -12.74 -3.64 -11.08
CA LEU A 396 -13.87 -4.39 -10.55
C LEU A 396 -13.54 -5.88 -10.50
N PRO A 397 -13.97 -6.61 -9.47
CA PRO A 397 -13.88 -8.07 -9.51
C PRO A 397 -14.72 -8.62 -10.67
N GLU A 398 -14.40 -9.83 -11.12
CA GLU A 398 -15.18 -10.48 -12.18
C GLU A 398 -16.58 -10.88 -11.71
N THR A 399 -16.66 -11.42 -10.49
CA THR A 399 -17.90 -11.82 -9.80
C THR A 399 -18.05 -11.08 -8.47
N PRO A 400 -19.24 -11.09 -7.84
CA PRO A 400 -19.40 -10.54 -6.50
C PRO A 400 -18.45 -11.19 -5.50
N LYS A 401 -17.75 -10.37 -4.73
CA LYS A 401 -16.77 -10.79 -3.72
C LYS A 401 -16.90 -9.90 -2.49
N MET A 402 -16.77 -10.50 -1.30
CA MET A 402 -16.79 -9.74 -0.04
C MET A 402 -15.39 -9.32 0.39
N THR A 403 -15.23 -8.04 0.74
CA THR A 403 -14.15 -7.57 1.62
C THR A 403 -14.73 -7.28 2.99
N SER A 404 -14.05 -7.71 4.06
CA SER A 404 -14.55 -7.55 5.43
C SER A 404 -14.03 -6.26 6.07
N SER A 405 -14.78 -5.71 7.03
CA SER A 405 -14.38 -4.47 7.70
C SER A 405 -13.04 -4.55 8.43
N ALA A 406 -12.55 -5.73 8.80
CA ALA A 406 -11.21 -5.88 9.39
C ALA A 406 -10.11 -5.47 8.41
N THR A 407 -10.27 -5.76 7.11
CA THR A 407 -9.26 -5.50 6.08
C THR A 407 -9.50 -4.23 5.28
N MET A 408 -10.59 -3.50 5.54
CA MET A 408 -10.95 -2.28 4.83
C MET A 408 -10.52 -1.03 5.63
N PRO A 409 -9.70 -0.13 5.04
CA PRO A 409 -9.39 1.18 5.63
C PRO A 409 -10.65 2.02 5.89
N HIS A 410 -11.59 1.98 4.95
CA HIS A 410 -12.92 2.60 5.04
C HIS A 410 -13.97 1.51 4.85
N PRO A 411 -14.84 1.22 5.83
CA PRO A 411 -15.85 0.17 5.73
C PRO A 411 -17.03 0.67 4.88
N MET A 412 -16.80 0.76 3.57
CA MET A 412 -17.76 1.22 2.57
C MET A 412 -17.53 0.60 1.19
N SER A 413 -18.56 0.69 0.36
CA SER A 413 -18.49 0.44 -1.08
C SER A 413 -19.07 1.66 -1.81
N LEU A 414 -18.23 2.35 -2.58
CA LEU A 414 -18.54 3.61 -3.27
C LEU A 414 -18.45 3.46 -4.79
N VAL A 415 -19.38 4.09 -5.51
CA VAL A 415 -19.47 4.10 -6.97
C VAL A 415 -19.75 5.53 -7.44
N GLN A 416 -18.97 6.02 -8.40
CA GLN A 416 -19.24 7.26 -9.12
C GLN A 416 -19.74 6.95 -10.53
N VAL A 417 -20.82 7.63 -10.91
CA VAL A 417 -21.42 7.61 -12.25
C VAL A 417 -21.72 9.04 -12.71
N SER A 418 -21.90 9.21 -14.02
CA SER A 418 -22.34 10.49 -14.60
C SER A 418 -23.59 10.26 -15.44
N PRO A 419 -24.79 10.22 -14.81
CA PRO A 419 -26.02 9.96 -15.54
C PRO A 419 -26.30 11.06 -16.57
N GLU A 420 -26.83 10.66 -17.73
CA GLU A 420 -27.19 11.60 -18.79
C GLU A 420 -28.24 12.62 -18.32
N GLY A 421 -28.10 13.87 -18.74
CA GLY A 421 -29.06 14.95 -18.44
C GLY A 421 -28.90 15.65 -17.09
N LEU A 422 -28.09 15.14 -16.15
CA LEU A 422 -27.85 15.81 -14.85
C LEU A 422 -26.80 16.92 -14.90
N GLY A 423 -25.78 16.79 -15.77
CA GLY A 423 -24.72 17.80 -15.91
C GLY A 423 -23.66 17.82 -14.79
N PHE A 424 -23.68 16.85 -13.86
CA PHE A 424 -22.68 16.68 -12.80
C PHE A 424 -22.56 15.19 -12.40
N PRO A 425 -21.41 14.74 -11.85
CA PRO A 425 -21.27 13.36 -11.36
C PRO A 425 -22.11 13.12 -10.10
N LEU A 426 -22.54 11.87 -9.93
CA LEU A 426 -23.14 11.36 -8.70
C LEU A 426 -22.24 10.29 -8.10
N SER A 427 -22.03 10.38 -6.79
CA SER A 427 -21.39 9.34 -6.01
C SER A 427 -22.40 8.69 -5.08
N PHE A 428 -22.43 7.36 -5.10
CA PHE A 428 -23.27 6.52 -4.26
C PHE A 428 -22.37 5.68 -3.36
N ALA A 429 -22.72 5.54 -2.09
CA ALA A 429 -22.03 4.59 -1.22
C ALA A 429 -22.99 3.88 -0.28
N VAL A 430 -22.58 2.68 0.14
CA VAL A 430 -23.10 2.02 1.35
C VAL A 430 -21.94 1.85 2.33
N ALA A 431 -22.18 2.19 3.60
CA ALA A 431 -21.14 2.20 4.64
C ALA A 431 -21.66 1.64 5.97
N ALA A 432 -20.72 1.18 6.80
CA ALA A 432 -20.99 0.83 8.19
C ALA A 432 -21.16 2.11 9.04
N PRO A 433 -22.18 2.22 9.90
CA PRO A 433 -22.27 3.31 10.87
C PRO A 433 -21.14 3.21 11.90
N ALA A 434 -20.45 4.31 12.18
CA ALA A 434 -19.29 4.29 13.09
C ALA A 434 -19.62 3.82 14.51
N GLU A 435 -20.80 4.17 15.04
CA GLU A 435 -21.29 3.73 16.35
C GLU A 435 -21.57 2.22 16.44
N ARG A 436 -21.65 1.52 15.31
CA ARG A 436 -21.85 0.06 15.24
C ARG A 436 -20.52 -0.69 15.10
N MET A 437 -19.40 0.02 14.96
CA MET A 437 -18.07 -0.57 14.87
C MET A 437 -17.46 -0.69 16.27
N PRO A 438 -17.15 -1.90 16.77
CA PRO A 438 -16.56 -2.07 18.09
C PRO A 438 -15.13 -1.50 18.12
N PHE A 439 -14.73 -0.95 19.27
CA PHE A 439 -13.35 -0.52 19.49
C PHE A 439 -12.46 -1.73 19.79
N GLU A 440 -12.20 -2.51 18.75
CA GLU A 440 -11.35 -3.69 18.78
C GLU A 440 -10.38 -3.65 17.59
N TRP A 441 -9.26 -4.33 17.73
CA TRP A 441 -8.39 -4.57 16.59
C TRP A 441 -9.03 -5.62 15.66
N GLY A 442 -9.02 -5.34 14.36
CA GLY A 442 -9.61 -6.25 13.36
C GLY A 442 -8.84 -7.57 13.27
N ARG A 443 -9.57 -8.68 13.21
CA ARG A 443 -9.07 -10.06 13.08
C ARG A 443 -9.86 -10.77 11.99
N ARG A 444 -9.44 -12.00 11.68
CA ARG A 444 -10.08 -12.82 10.64
C ARG A 444 -11.54 -13.16 10.95
N ALA A 445 -11.88 -13.33 12.24
CA ALA A 445 -13.17 -13.86 12.67
C ALA A 445 -14.12 -12.83 13.31
N ASN A 446 -13.67 -11.58 13.54
CA ASN A 446 -14.46 -10.57 14.28
C ASN A 446 -14.89 -9.38 13.39
N SER A 447 -15.07 -9.56 12.08
CA SER A 447 -15.54 -8.47 11.22
C SER A 447 -17.06 -8.28 11.34
N PRO A 448 -17.56 -7.16 11.88
CA PRO A 448 -19.01 -6.90 11.99
C PRO A 448 -19.69 -6.60 10.66
N TYR A 449 -18.94 -6.15 9.65
CA TYR A 449 -19.46 -5.81 8.33
C TYR A 449 -18.65 -6.45 7.20
N GLY A 450 -19.32 -6.73 6.10
CA GLY A 450 -18.71 -7.11 4.83
C GLY A 450 -19.31 -6.30 3.68
N PHE A 451 -18.54 -6.12 2.60
CA PHE A 451 -18.93 -5.27 1.48
C PHE A 451 -18.64 -5.94 0.13
N SER A 452 -19.55 -5.81 -0.82
CA SER A 452 -19.36 -6.18 -2.23
C SER A 452 -19.67 -4.99 -3.12
N ILE A 453 -18.80 -4.71 -4.11
CA ILE A 453 -18.99 -3.63 -5.08
C ILE A 453 -19.95 -4.03 -6.20
N LEU A 454 -20.19 -5.34 -6.35
CA LEU A 454 -21.17 -5.90 -7.27
C LEU A 454 -22.37 -6.46 -6.51
N ASN A 455 -23.57 -6.31 -7.06
CA ASN A 455 -24.77 -7.00 -6.57
C ASN A 455 -24.82 -8.46 -7.00
N ASN A 456 -25.87 -9.18 -6.60
CA ASN A 456 -26.10 -10.57 -7.00
C ASN A 456 -26.23 -10.78 -8.52
N HIS A 457 -26.52 -9.74 -9.29
CA HIS A 457 -26.65 -9.79 -10.76
C HIS A 457 -25.33 -9.47 -11.47
N GLY A 458 -24.26 -9.16 -10.73
CA GLY A 458 -22.96 -8.77 -11.29
C GLY A 458 -22.90 -7.32 -11.79
N GLU A 459 -23.93 -6.51 -11.51
CA GLU A 459 -23.94 -5.07 -11.79
C GLU A 459 -23.21 -4.32 -10.68
N VAL A 460 -22.73 -3.11 -10.99
CA VAL A 460 -22.03 -2.27 -10.02
C VAL A 460 -23.04 -1.58 -9.11
N GLN A 461 -23.17 -2.13 -7.91
CA GLN A 461 -24.07 -1.66 -6.85
C GLN A 461 -23.48 -2.09 -5.51
N GLY A 462 -22.93 -1.13 -4.77
CA GLY A 462 -22.37 -1.39 -3.45
C GLY A 462 -23.39 -2.07 -2.54
N THR A 463 -22.99 -3.16 -1.88
CA THR A 463 -23.82 -3.92 -0.95
C THR A 463 -23.09 -4.13 0.37
N ALA A 464 -23.74 -3.81 1.48
CA ALA A 464 -23.24 -4.08 2.81
C ALA A 464 -23.94 -5.30 3.43
N PHE A 465 -23.20 -6.05 4.26
CA PHE A 465 -23.68 -7.23 4.97
C PHE A 465 -23.37 -7.07 6.46
N SER A 466 -24.35 -7.31 7.34
CA SER A 466 -24.11 -7.32 8.79
C SER A 466 -25.12 -8.22 9.53
N PRO A 467 -24.67 -8.98 10.56
CA PRO A 467 -23.26 -9.36 10.76
C PRO A 467 -22.75 -10.18 9.56
N VAL A 468 -21.43 -10.34 9.40
CA VAL A 468 -20.90 -11.25 8.38
C VAL A 468 -21.29 -12.68 8.75
N LEU A 469 -21.88 -13.41 7.80
CA LEU A 469 -22.40 -14.76 8.04
C LEU A 469 -21.25 -15.71 8.44
N GLY A 470 -21.38 -16.34 9.61
CA GLY A 470 -20.35 -17.21 10.19
C GLY A 470 -19.31 -16.50 11.06
N MET A 471 -19.42 -15.19 11.25
CA MET A 471 -18.58 -14.41 12.16
C MET A 471 -19.32 -14.03 13.44
N THR A 472 -18.62 -13.36 14.37
CA THR A 472 -19.18 -12.91 15.65
C THR A 472 -20.52 -12.18 15.46
N GLY A 473 -21.56 -12.66 16.15
CA GLY A 473 -22.90 -12.07 16.16
C GLY A 473 -23.87 -12.65 15.13
N SER A 474 -23.44 -13.48 14.18
CA SER A 474 -24.39 -14.08 13.21
C SER A 474 -25.20 -15.24 13.78
N GLU A 475 -24.66 -16.03 14.70
CA GLU A 475 -25.36 -17.17 15.29
C GLU A 475 -26.37 -16.73 16.36
N LEU A 476 -27.65 -17.04 16.14
CA LEU A 476 -28.75 -16.67 17.03
C LEU A 476 -29.75 -17.83 17.19
N PRO A 477 -30.35 -18.02 18.38
CA PRO A 477 -31.49 -18.90 18.56
C PRO A 477 -32.76 -18.30 17.93
N ALA A 478 -33.81 -19.11 17.76
CA ALA A 478 -35.12 -18.63 17.35
C ALA A 478 -35.73 -17.68 18.41
N GLY A 479 -36.51 -16.69 17.96
CA GLY A 479 -37.16 -15.68 18.80
C GLY A 479 -36.22 -14.57 19.29
N ARG A 480 -34.95 -14.57 18.89
CA ARG A 480 -34.01 -13.50 19.28
C ARG A 480 -34.13 -12.33 18.31
N THR A 481 -34.13 -11.11 18.81
CA THR A 481 -34.08 -9.92 17.96
C THR A 481 -32.68 -9.71 17.40
N LEU A 482 -32.55 -9.72 16.07
CA LEU A 482 -31.36 -9.20 15.37
C LEU A 482 -31.56 -7.71 15.11
N ARG A 483 -30.54 -6.89 15.38
CA ARG A 483 -30.53 -5.45 15.10
C ARG A 483 -29.29 -5.11 14.29
N VAL A 484 -29.48 -4.45 13.15
CA VAL A 484 -28.41 -4.05 12.23
C VAL A 484 -28.62 -2.59 11.82
N GLY A 485 -27.54 -1.92 11.41
CA GLY A 485 -27.61 -0.55 10.92
C GLY A 485 -26.77 -0.38 9.66
N PHE A 486 -27.24 0.44 8.72
CA PHE A 486 -26.52 0.77 7.49
C PHE A 486 -26.61 2.26 7.20
N VAL A 487 -25.61 2.79 6.48
CA VAL A 487 -25.67 4.14 5.90
C VAL A 487 -25.66 4.03 4.39
N ALA A 488 -26.70 4.51 3.72
CA ALA A 488 -26.67 4.81 2.30
C ALA A 488 -26.31 6.29 2.11
N HIS A 489 -25.45 6.59 1.16
CA HIS A 489 -24.93 7.94 0.91
C HIS A 489 -25.07 8.27 -0.57
N CYS A 490 -25.57 9.47 -0.87
CA CYS A 490 -25.69 9.95 -2.24
C CYS A 490 -25.33 11.43 -2.28
N LEU A 491 -24.34 11.78 -3.10
CA LEU A 491 -23.80 13.14 -3.17
C LEU A 491 -23.63 13.58 -4.64
N PRO A 492 -24.02 14.82 -5.01
CA PRO A 492 -23.72 15.41 -6.32
C PRO A 492 -22.28 15.89 -6.40
N SER A 493 -21.36 14.95 -6.27
CA SER A 493 -19.93 15.16 -6.28
C SER A 493 -19.23 13.94 -6.90
N ASP A 494 -17.99 14.16 -7.32
CA ASP A 494 -17.06 13.07 -7.57
C ASP A 494 -16.74 12.25 -6.31
N TRP A 495 -15.99 11.18 -6.51
CA TRP A 495 -15.59 10.22 -5.49
C TRP A 495 -14.77 10.85 -4.37
N THR A 496 -14.01 11.92 -4.64
CA THR A 496 -13.18 12.59 -3.63
C THR A 496 -14.04 13.36 -2.64
N GLY A 497 -15.04 14.10 -3.13
CA GLY A 497 -15.99 14.80 -2.26
C GLY A 497 -16.87 13.84 -1.46
N ALA A 498 -17.25 12.70 -2.05
CA ALA A 498 -18.00 11.66 -1.33
C ALA A 498 -17.15 10.98 -0.25
N LEU A 499 -15.89 10.66 -0.53
CA LEU A 499 -14.98 10.11 0.48
C LEU A 499 -14.72 11.11 1.63
N ALA A 500 -14.59 12.40 1.33
CA ALA A 500 -14.46 13.44 2.35
C ALA A 500 -15.70 13.50 3.28
N ASP A 501 -16.91 13.59 2.72
CA ASP A 501 -18.13 13.64 3.54
C ASP A 501 -18.35 12.33 4.32
N LEU A 502 -18.04 11.17 3.74
CA LEU A 502 -18.07 9.88 4.47
C LEU A 502 -17.08 9.86 5.64
N SER A 503 -15.85 10.33 5.43
CA SER A 503 -14.83 10.44 6.48
C SER A 503 -15.30 11.30 7.66
N ASP A 504 -15.82 12.49 7.36
CA ASP A 504 -16.15 13.48 8.38
C ASP A 504 -17.49 13.17 9.07
N ARG A 505 -18.51 12.75 8.32
CA ARG A 505 -19.88 12.60 8.82
C ARG A 505 -20.20 11.18 9.27
N VAL A 506 -19.84 10.19 8.45
CA VAL A 506 -20.19 8.78 8.71
C VAL A 506 -19.18 8.13 9.64
N PHE A 507 -17.89 8.23 9.31
CA PHE A 507 -16.79 7.67 10.11
C PHE A 507 -16.36 8.58 11.26
N ARG A 508 -16.71 9.87 11.22
CA ARG A 508 -16.41 10.88 12.24
C ARG A 508 -14.94 10.97 12.59
N VAL A 509 -14.10 10.89 11.56
CA VAL A 509 -12.65 11.03 11.71
C VAL A 509 -12.35 12.47 12.09
N THR A 510 -11.63 12.65 13.19
CA THR A 510 -11.22 13.96 13.69
C THR A 510 -9.74 13.96 14.04
N ASP A 511 -9.17 15.14 14.13
CA ASP A 511 -7.82 15.34 14.64
C ASP A 511 -7.84 15.38 16.17
N TYR A 512 -7.67 14.21 16.79
CA TYR A 512 -7.67 14.04 18.24
C TYR A 512 -6.30 13.69 18.82
N ARG A 513 -5.26 13.65 17.98
CA ARG A 513 -3.93 13.23 18.44
C ARG A 513 -3.12 14.37 18.99
N GLU A 514 -2.36 14.04 20.02
CA GLU A 514 -1.36 14.88 20.63
C GLU A 514 -0.09 14.05 20.89
N PRO A 515 1.10 14.67 20.90
CA PRO A 515 2.31 14.02 21.38
C PRO A 515 2.13 13.42 22.79
N VAL A 516 2.78 12.28 23.05
CA VAL A 516 2.63 11.53 24.31
C VAL A 516 3.88 11.62 25.17
N ALA A 517 4.92 10.86 24.86
CA ALA A 517 6.15 10.80 25.66
C ALA A 517 7.28 11.69 25.13
N ALA A 518 7.22 12.05 23.83
CA ALA A 518 8.20 12.91 23.18
C ALA A 518 7.53 13.75 22.10
N SER A 519 8.09 14.93 21.81
CA SER A 519 7.82 15.66 20.59
C SER A 519 8.41 14.92 19.39
N LEU A 520 8.00 15.26 18.16
CA LEU A 520 8.62 14.69 16.96
C LEU A 520 10.09 15.07 16.87
N THR A 521 10.48 16.27 17.33
CA THR A 521 11.89 16.65 17.47
C THR A 521 12.62 15.70 18.41
N GLY A 522 12.05 15.43 19.60
CA GLY A 522 12.61 14.47 20.54
C GLY A 522 12.76 13.07 19.93
N ALA A 523 11.74 12.61 19.20
CA ALA A 523 11.76 11.33 18.51
C ALA A 523 12.82 11.26 17.40
N ALA A 524 12.96 12.32 16.59
CA ALA A 524 13.99 12.42 15.55
C ALA A 524 15.39 12.37 16.15
N LEU A 525 15.65 13.14 17.21
CA LEU A 525 16.93 13.11 17.90
C LEU A 525 17.21 11.72 18.52
N ASN A 526 16.20 11.04 19.07
CA ASN A 526 16.36 9.70 19.63
C ASN A 526 16.70 8.66 18.53
N MET A 527 16.12 8.80 17.33
CA MET A 527 16.50 7.98 16.18
C MET A 527 17.91 8.28 15.68
N ILE A 528 18.37 9.53 15.74
CA ILE A 528 19.76 9.88 15.41
C ILE A 528 20.72 9.18 16.38
N ASP A 529 20.42 9.19 17.69
CA ASP A 529 21.21 8.47 18.70
C ASP A 529 21.15 6.95 18.51
N LEU A 530 20.00 6.42 18.06
CA LEU A 530 19.87 5.02 17.67
C LEU A 530 20.81 4.65 16.52
N ILE A 531 20.82 5.44 15.45
CA ILE A 531 21.71 5.22 14.29
C ILE A 531 23.19 5.29 14.71
N LYS A 532 23.55 6.15 15.67
CA LYS A 532 24.92 6.22 16.22
C LYS A 532 25.30 4.93 16.96
N ASN A 533 24.36 4.21 17.56
CA ASN A 533 24.63 2.90 18.16
C ASN A 533 24.64 1.81 17.09
N ALA A 534 25.84 1.30 16.75
CA ALA A 534 25.99 0.33 15.67
C ALA A 534 25.24 -0.99 15.92
N ASP A 535 25.25 -1.50 17.16
CA ASP A 535 24.57 -2.75 17.49
C ASP A 535 23.04 -2.56 17.47
N ALA A 536 22.52 -1.54 18.14
CA ALA A 536 21.08 -1.32 18.25
C ALA A 536 20.43 -0.91 16.92
N SER A 537 21.15 -0.21 16.04
CA SER A 537 20.67 0.12 14.69
C SER A 537 20.99 -0.95 13.65
N GLY A 538 21.60 -2.07 14.04
CA GLY A 538 21.97 -3.13 13.11
C GLY A 538 22.90 -2.66 11.99
N TRP A 539 23.85 -1.76 12.29
CA TRP A 539 24.80 -1.23 11.33
C TRP A 539 25.98 -2.18 11.12
N ASP A 540 26.18 -2.60 9.87
CA ASP A 540 27.36 -3.34 9.45
C ASP A 540 28.38 -2.40 8.82
N ALA A 541 29.48 -2.15 9.53
CA ALA A 541 30.53 -1.24 9.06
C ALA A 541 31.26 -1.76 7.81
N LYS A 542 31.37 -3.09 7.66
CA LYS A 542 32.06 -3.72 6.53
C LYS A 542 31.22 -3.63 5.26
N LEU A 543 29.91 -3.85 5.36
CA LEU A 543 28.99 -3.76 4.23
C LEU A 543 28.46 -2.35 3.99
N ARG A 544 28.65 -1.44 4.95
CA ARG A 544 28.29 0.00 4.91
C ARG A 544 26.78 0.25 4.87
N GLY A 545 26.03 -0.44 5.71
CA GLY A 545 24.58 -0.29 5.76
C GLY A 545 23.93 -0.95 6.96
N HIS A 546 22.64 -0.69 7.13
CA HIS A 546 21.81 -1.35 8.13
C HIS A 546 21.36 -2.73 7.66
N TYR A 547 21.28 -3.71 8.56
CA TYR A 547 20.86 -5.06 8.23
C TYR A 547 19.46 -5.09 7.60
N ASN A 548 19.35 -5.86 6.53
CA ASN A 548 18.08 -6.34 6.02
C ASN A 548 17.67 -7.56 6.83
N ILE A 549 16.67 -7.41 7.70
CA ILE A 549 16.26 -8.50 8.59
C ILE A 549 15.69 -9.70 7.83
N GLU A 550 15.22 -9.49 6.61
CA GLU A 550 14.58 -10.53 5.80
C GLU A 550 15.59 -11.39 5.05
N SER A 551 16.87 -11.06 5.07
CA SER A 551 17.89 -11.83 4.37
C SER A 551 19.23 -11.88 5.11
N GLU A 552 19.70 -13.10 5.33
CA GLU A 552 20.99 -13.39 5.96
C GLU A 552 22.12 -12.54 5.37
N SER A 553 22.93 -11.92 6.24
CA SER A 553 24.15 -11.18 5.90
C SER A 553 23.96 -10.12 4.80
N THR A 554 22.77 -9.54 4.72
CA THR A 554 22.42 -8.51 3.74
C THR A 554 22.24 -7.16 4.42
N VAL A 555 22.68 -6.09 3.78
CA VAL A 555 22.37 -4.71 4.19
C VAL A 555 21.55 -4.00 3.12
N THR A 556 20.80 -2.98 3.55
CA THR A 556 19.97 -2.14 2.68
C THR A 556 20.21 -0.66 2.95
N GLN A 557 20.31 0.14 1.89
CA GLN A 557 20.26 1.61 1.93
C GLN A 557 18.95 2.11 1.31
N SER A 558 17.95 2.35 2.17
CA SER A 558 16.58 2.72 1.79
C SER A 558 16.34 4.23 1.67
N SER A 559 17.01 5.03 2.50
CA SER A 559 16.93 6.50 2.51
C SER A 559 18.31 7.15 2.75
N PRO A 560 19.30 6.90 1.87
CA PRO A 560 20.68 7.31 2.08
C PRO A 560 20.91 8.82 2.27
N LEU A 561 20.10 9.70 1.65
CA LEU A 561 20.27 11.16 1.85
C LEU A 561 19.99 11.60 3.28
N THR A 562 19.22 10.82 4.06
CA THR A 562 18.97 11.11 5.48
C THR A 562 20.28 11.18 6.25
N ALA A 563 21.25 10.29 5.97
CA ALA A 563 22.52 10.28 6.71
C ALA A 563 23.34 11.56 6.44
N LEU A 564 23.39 12.01 5.18
CA LEU A 564 24.06 13.26 4.82
C LEU A 564 23.33 14.47 5.44
N SER A 565 22.01 14.48 5.40
CA SER A 565 21.18 15.54 6.01
C SER A 565 21.38 15.64 7.51
N VAL A 566 21.34 14.51 8.23
CA VAL A 566 21.58 14.47 9.68
C VAL A 566 22.95 15.04 10.00
N ALA A 567 24.01 14.61 9.31
CA ALA A 567 25.35 15.16 9.54
C ALA A 567 25.36 16.69 9.48
N ARG A 568 24.72 17.26 8.44
CA ARG A 568 24.60 18.73 8.25
C ARG A 568 23.76 19.39 9.34
N LEU A 569 22.57 18.85 9.62
CA LEU A 569 21.64 19.39 10.61
C LEU A 569 22.21 19.35 12.02
N THR A 570 22.94 18.31 12.39
CA THR A 570 23.58 18.19 13.72
C THR A 570 24.98 18.80 13.77
N ARG A 571 25.50 19.28 12.64
CA ARG A 571 26.87 19.80 12.49
C ARG A 571 27.93 18.82 13.04
N ASP A 572 27.73 17.54 12.78
CA ASP A 572 28.48 16.45 13.42
C ASP A 572 29.44 15.77 12.41
N PRO A 573 30.73 16.16 12.38
CA PRO A 573 31.71 15.54 11.49
C PRO A 573 31.98 14.08 11.84
N GLU A 574 31.80 13.66 13.09
CA GLU A 574 31.95 12.25 13.49
C GLU A 574 30.80 11.41 12.91
N PHE A 575 29.57 11.90 12.96
CA PHE A 575 28.43 11.25 12.30
C PHE A 575 28.64 11.18 10.78
N TYR A 576 29.21 12.22 10.18
CA TYR A 576 29.58 12.17 8.76
C TYR A 576 30.54 11.01 8.50
N THR A 577 31.68 10.94 9.19
CA THR A 577 32.71 9.93 8.95
C THR A 577 32.21 8.51 9.24
N THR A 578 31.42 8.33 10.30
CA THR A 578 31.03 6.99 10.76
C THR A 578 29.74 6.46 10.13
N ARG A 579 28.89 7.32 9.54
CA ARG A 579 27.59 6.93 8.95
C ARG A 579 27.38 7.49 7.56
N ALA A 580 27.50 8.80 7.37
CA ALA A 580 27.13 9.45 6.12
C ALA A 580 28.10 9.12 4.96
N LEU A 581 29.41 9.18 5.21
CA LEU A 581 30.45 8.85 4.24
C LEU A 581 30.37 7.36 3.82
N PRO A 582 30.32 6.37 4.74
CA PRO A 582 30.09 4.98 4.37
C PRO A 582 28.81 4.75 3.56
N THR A 583 27.73 5.47 3.90
CA THR A 583 26.47 5.41 3.15
C THR A 583 26.63 5.96 1.73
N LEU A 584 27.36 7.07 1.55
CA LEU A 584 27.69 7.61 0.24
C LEU A 584 28.56 6.62 -0.57
N GLU A 585 29.60 6.08 0.05
CA GLU A 585 30.50 5.08 -0.55
C GLU A 585 29.73 3.82 -1.00
N PHE A 586 28.73 3.38 -0.22
CA PHE A 586 27.81 2.33 -0.63
C PHE A 586 27.11 2.71 -1.95
N THR A 587 26.48 3.88 -2.01
CA THR A 587 25.73 4.28 -3.22
C THR A 587 26.60 4.50 -4.45
N LEU A 588 27.89 4.79 -4.25
CA LEU A 588 28.88 4.93 -5.32
C LEU A 588 29.35 3.60 -5.90
N SER A 589 29.27 2.50 -5.15
CA SER A 589 29.98 1.26 -5.51
C SER A 589 29.08 0.03 -5.59
N ARG A 590 27.86 0.05 -5.04
CA ARG A 590 26.97 -1.13 -5.05
C ARG A 590 26.07 -1.15 -6.28
N ALA A 591 25.81 -2.36 -6.79
CA ALA A 591 24.94 -2.59 -7.94
C ALA A 591 23.45 -2.28 -7.65
N GLY A 592 23.05 -2.21 -6.39
CA GLY A 592 21.67 -1.96 -5.98
C GLY A 592 21.56 -1.44 -4.54
N VAL A 593 20.34 -1.18 -4.11
CA VAL A 593 20.00 -0.76 -2.73
C VAL A 593 20.25 -1.85 -1.69
N HIS A 594 20.31 -3.12 -2.11
CA HIS A 594 20.63 -4.28 -1.28
C HIS A 594 22.01 -4.83 -1.65
N HIS A 595 22.79 -5.25 -0.65
CA HIS A 595 24.10 -5.85 -0.89
C HIS A 595 24.47 -6.90 0.15
N ALA A 596 25.17 -7.93 -0.32
CA ALA A 596 25.79 -8.99 0.46
C ALA A 596 27.04 -9.46 -0.29
N THR A 597 27.93 -10.21 0.37
CA THR A 597 29.14 -10.78 -0.24
C THR A 597 28.91 -12.15 -0.89
N LYS A 598 27.73 -12.73 -0.72
CA LYS A 598 27.29 -13.98 -1.34
C LYS A 598 25.84 -13.81 -1.83
N PRO A 599 25.42 -14.50 -2.91
CA PRO A 599 24.04 -14.47 -3.35
C PRO A 599 23.10 -14.89 -2.22
N THR A 600 21.96 -14.21 -2.11
CA THR A 600 20.92 -14.52 -1.13
C THR A 600 19.62 -14.84 -1.84
N LEU A 601 18.75 -15.61 -1.17
CA LEU A 601 17.54 -16.14 -1.77
C LEU A 601 16.56 -15.04 -2.23
N LEU A 602 16.45 -13.94 -1.47
CA LEU A 602 15.39 -12.95 -1.66
C LEU A 602 15.85 -11.66 -2.36
N TYR A 603 16.98 -11.08 -1.95
CA TYR A 603 17.29 -9.69 -2.30
C TYR A 603 18.55 -9.50 -3.15
N VAL A 604 19.53 -10.40 -3.05
CA VAL A 604 20.85 -10.19 -3.68
C VAL A 604 21.14 -11.32 -4.67
N PRO A 605 20.75 -11.18 -5.95
CA PRO A 605 21.13 -12.15 -6.98
C PRO A 605 22.64 -12.11 -7.25
N PRO A 606 23.21 -13.14 -7.90
CA PRO A 606 24.64 -13.18 -8.24
C PRO A 606 25.16 -11.94 -8.98
N SER A 607 24.31 -11.30 -9.81
CA SER A 607 24.65 -10.07 -10.54
C SER A 607 24.86 -8.85 -9.66
N ASN A 608 24.37 -8.86 -8.42
CA ASN A 608 24.45 -7.74 -7.48
C ASN A 608 25.58 -7.90 -6.45
N ILE A 609 26.34 -8.99 -6.52
CA ILE A 609 27.49 -9.25 -5.65
C ILE A 609 28.69 -8.40 -6.03
N PRO A 610 29.10 -8.27 -7.30
CA PRO A 610 30.19 -7.38 -7.67
C PRO A 610 29.88 -5.92 -7.35
N LEU A 611 30.93 -5.14 -7.07
CA LEU A 611 30.85 -3.69 -7.03
C LEU A 611 30.82 -3.15 -8.48
N VAL A 612 30.31 -1.93 -8.63
CA VAL A 612 30.10 -1.27 -9.93
C VAL A 612 30.73 0.12 -9.95
N ALA A 613 30.85 0.69 -11.14
CA ALA A 613 31.30 2.07 -11.31
C ALA A 613 30.29 3.07 -10.69
N PRO A 614 30.76 4.25 -10.22
CA PRO A 614 29.90 5.30 -9.68
C PRO A 614 28.73 5.64 -10.59
N GLY A 615 27.52 5.74 -10.00
CA GLY A 615 26.28 6.05 -10.72
C GLY A 615 25.69 4.88 -11.54
N SER A 616 26.31 3.71 -11.56
CA SER A 616 25.81 2.54 -12.31
C SER A 616 24.83 1.66 -11.51
N GLY A 617 24.69 1.89 -10.21
CA GLY A 617 23.82 1.12 -9.33
C GLY A 617 22.33 1.36 -9.58
N ARG A 618 21.50 0.33 -9.43
CA ARG A 618 20.04 0.41 -9.52
C ARG A 618 19.45 0.97 -8.22
N GLY A 619 18.41 1.80 -8.32
CA GLY A 619 17.68 2.37 -7.18
C GLY A 619 18.17 3.74 -6.70
N PHE A 620 19.26 4.28 -7.27
CA PHE A 620 19.75 5.63 -6.99
C PHE A 620 19.63 6.50 -8.26
N GLY A 621 18.50 7.19 -8.39
CA GLY A 621 18.17 7.99 -9.58
C GLY A 621 18.74 9.42 -9.61
N PRO A 622 18.53 10.17 -10.70
CA PRO A 622 18.97 11.57 -10.84
C PRO A 622 18.65 12.48 -9.64
N ARG A 623 17.45 12.35 -9.06
CA ARG A 623 17.03 13.16 -7.88
C ARG A 623 17.85 12.87 -6.64
N TYR A 624 18.25 11.60 -6.43
CA TYR A 624 19.17 11.22 -5.37
C TYR A 624 20.55 11.86 -5.59
N TRP A 625 21.12 11.75 -6.79
CA TRP A 625 22.45 12.31 -7.09
C TRP A 625 22.48 13.83 -7.02
N HIS A 626 21.39 14.51 -7.39
CA HIS A 626 21.21 15.94 -7.12
C HIS A 626 21.29 16.23 -5.61
N GLY A 627 20.60 15.44 -4.78
CA GLY A 627 20.68 15.55 -3.33
C GLY A 627 22.10 15.34 -2.78
N VAL A 628 22.85 14.36 -3.30
CA VAL A 628 24.26 14.15 -2.93
C VAL A 628 25.12 15.36 -3.31
N HIS A 629 24.95 15.91 -4.52
CA HIS A 629 25.70 17.07 -4.98
C HIS A 629 25.51 18.27 -4.06
N GLU A 630 24.27 18.56 -3.67
CA GLU A 630 23.94 19.68 -2.79
C GLU A 630 24.38 19.44 -1.34
N LEU A 631 24.10 18.26 -0.76
CA LEU A 631 24.42 17.98 0.65
C LEU A 631 25.92 17.82 0.90
N THR A 632 26.72 17.55 -0.13
CA THR A 632 28.19 17.61 -0.10
C THR A 632 28.73 19.00 -0.44
N ALA A 633 27.90 20.03 -0.34
CA ALA A 633 28.22 21.45 -0.57
C ALA A 633 28.81 21.72 -1.96
N ARG A 634 28.48 20.89 -2.96
CA ARG A 634 29.00 20.95 -4.34
C ARG A 634 30.54 20.86 -4.42
N LEU A 635 31.19 20.38 -3.37
CA LEU A 635 32.66 20.26 -3.28
C LEU A 635 33.22 19.11 -4.10
N ASN A 636 32.34 18.27 -4.65
CA ASN A 636 32.66 17.12 -5.49
C ASN A 636 32.03 17.30 -6.89
N PRO A 637 32.60 18.14 -7.78
CA PRO A 637 31.97 18.46 -9.06
C PRO A 637 31.70 17.26 -9.96
N TRP A 638 32.48 16.18 -9.82
CA TRP A 638 32.28 14.94 -10.56
C TRP A 638 30.94 14.24 -10.23
N VAL A 639 30.29 14.54 -9.10
CA VAL A 639 28.94 14.02 -8.81
C VAL A 639 27.93 14.55 -9.83
N ARG A 640 28.14 15.78 -10.37
CA ARG A 640 27.28 16.38 -11.38
C ARG A 640 27.17 15.54 -12.65
N SER A 641 28.25 14.83 -13.03
CA SER A 641 28.24 13.98 -14.22
C SER A 641 27.45 12.69 -14.05
N LEU A 642 27.00 12.36 -12.83
CA LEU A 642 26.11 11.24 -12.55
C LEU A 642 24.63 11.60 -12.77
N ILE A 643 24.33 12.85 -13.12
CA ILE A 643 22.98 13.37 -13.32
C ILE A 643 22.78 13.63 -14.82
N PRO A 644 22.08 12.72 -15.53
CA PRO A 644 21.67 12.93 -16.92
C PRO A 644 20.90 14.23 -17.11
N ASP A 645 21.05 14.86 -18.28
CA ASP A 645 20.27 16.05 -18.61
C ASP A 645 18.82 15.72 -18.99
N VAL A 646 17.98 16.77 -19.05
CA VAL A 646 16.57 16.64 -19.45
C VAL A 646 16.39 15.98 -20.83
N ALA A 647 17.28 16.25 -21.79
CA ALA A 647 17.16 15.70 -23.14
C ALA A 647 17.51 14.20 -23.22
N GLU A 648 18.42 13.73 -22.37
CA GLU A 648 18.72 12.32 -22.20
C GLU A 648 17.57 11.58 -21.51
N LEU A 649 17.03 12.16 -20.43
CA LEU A 649 15.94 11.54 -19.67
C LEU A 649 14.62 11.49 -20.45
N SER A 650 14.30 12.51 -21.25
CA SER A 650 13.06 12.56 -22.03
C SER A 650 12.96 11.49 -23.12
N ARG A 651 14.09 10.88 -23.52
CA ARG A 651 14.14 9.78 -24.50
C ARG A 651 13.96 8.39 -23.87
N ARG A 652 13.83 8.29 -22.54
CA ARG A 652 13.72 7.02 -21.81
C ARG A 652 12.25 6.71 -21.48
N THR A 653 11.90 5.43 -21.46
CA THR A 653 10.55 4.96 -21.07
C THR A 653 10.47 4.71 -19.57
N GLY A 654 9.43 5.27 -18.91
CA GLY A 654 9.04 5.19 -17.49
C GLY A 654 9.56 4.01 -16.66
N SER A 655 10.09 4.29 -15.46
CA SER A 655 10.06 3.30 -14.37
C SER A 655 8.65 3.28 -13.78
N PRO A 656 8.05 2.11 -13.48
CA PRO A 656 6.72 2.04 -12.87
C PRO A 656 6.67 2.67 -11.47
N LEU A 657 7.81 2.83 -10.79
CA LEU A 657 7.86 3.36 -9.41
C LEU A 657 8.04 4.88 -9.31
N VAL A 658 8.77 5.50 -10.24
CA VAL A 658 9.02 6.96 -10.23
C VAL A 658 8.93 7.48 -11.67
N PRO A 659 8.03 8.43 -11.97
CA PRO A 659 7.87 8.94 -13.31
C PRO A 659 9.10 9.75 -13.77
N PHE A 660 9.47 9.66 -15.06
CA PHE A 660 10.66 10.35 -15.55
C PHE A 660 10.59 11.87 -15.44
N TRP A 661 9.40 12.47 -15.57
CA TRP A 661 9.25 13.92 -15.39
C TRP A 661 9.73 14.39 -14.01
N SER A 662 9.49 13.59 -12.96
CA SER A 662 9.98 13.88 -11.61
C SER A 662 11.50 13.78 -11.55
N GLN A 663 12.10 12.80 -12.23
CA GLN A 663 13.56 12.67 -12.30
C GLN A 663 14.23 13.85 -13.03
N MET A 664 13.59 14.39 -14.07
CA MET A 664 14.09 15.54 -14.84
C MET A 664 14.22 16.82 -13.99
N LEU A 665 13.48 16.94 -12.89
CA LEU A 665 13.62 18.06 -11.95
C LEU A 665 15.03 18.17 -11.35
N ALA A 666 15.81 17.08 -11.32
CA ALA A 666 17.20 17.10 -10.86
C ALA A 666 18.09 18.03 -11.70
N ASP A 667 18.04 17.91 -13.03
CA ASP A 667 18.82 18.73 -13.95
C ASP A 667 18.31 20.18 -14.03
N TYR A 668 16.98 20.35 -13.96
CA TYR A 668 16.37 21.68 -13.90
C TYR A 668 16.81 22.46 -12.66
N GLN A 669 16.80 21.85 -11.46
CA GLN A 669 17.19 22.56 -10.23
C GLN A 669 18.67 22.96 -10.22
N LEU A 670 19.54 22.20 -10.89
CA LEU A 670 20.95 22.54 -11.05
C LEU A 670 21.19 23.68 -12.03
N SER A 671 20.36 23.77 -13.07
CA SER A 671 20.50 24.74 -14.16
C SER A 671 19.14 25.09 -14.75
N PRO A 672 18.39 25.99 -14.08
CA PRO A 672 17.03 26.31 -14.48
C PRO A 672 17.01 26.99 -15.86
N SER A 673 16.13 26.54 -16.74
CA SER A 673 15.82 27.23 -18.00
C SER A 673 14.35 27.05 -18.38
N PRO A 674 13.73 28.02 -19.07
CA PRO A 674 12.36 27.90 -19.56
C PRO A 674 12.15 26.68 -20.47
N GLU A 675 13.14 26.35 -21.30
CA GLU A 675 13.06 25.23 -22.26
C GLU A 675 13.02 23.88 -21.53
N LYS A 676 13.86 23.69 -20.50
CA LYS A 676 13.83 22.48 -19.67
C LYS A 676 12.50 22.34 -18.94
N LEU A 677 12.01 23.44 -18.37
CA LEU A 677 10.75 23.44 -17.65
C LEU A 677 9.58 23.05 -18.57
N ALA A 678 9.52 23.60 -19.78
CA ALA A 678 8.49 23.26 -20.76
C ALA A 678 8.46 21.76 -21.10
N VAL A 679 9.62 21.11 -21.25
CA VAL A 679 9.71 19.65 -21.48
C VAL A 679 9.18 18.87 -20.27
N ILE A 680 9.53 19.29 -19.06
CA ILE A 680 9.07 18.65 -17.82
C ILE A 680 7.55 18.78 -17.67
N GLU A 681 7.02 19.98 -17.92
CA GLU A 681 5.58 20.25 -17.85
C GLU A 681 4.81 19.41 -18.88
N ALA A 682 5.27 19.33 -20.12
CA ALA A 682 4.64 18.51 -21.15
C ALA A 682 4.65 17.02 -20.78
N ALA A 683 5.77 16.50 -20.28
CA ALA A 683 5.87 15.11 -19.83
C ALA A 683 4.99 14.83 -18.60
N CYS A 684 4.87 15.79 -17.67
CA CYS A 684 3.98 15.69 -16.52
C CYS A 684 2.51 15.72 -16.95
N ASP A 685 2.13 16.62 -17.86
CA ASP A 685 0.77 16.75 -18.37
C ASP A 685 0.32 15.46 -19.07
N GLN A 686 1.19 14.88 -19.91
CA GLN A 686 0.95 13.57 -20.52
C GLN A 686 0.79 12.48 -19.46
N TRP A 687 1.68 12.44 -18.46
CA TRP A 687 1.59 11.45 -17.38
C TRP A 687 0.30 11.60 -16.55
N ILE A 688 -0.16 12.82 -16.27
CA ILE A 688 -1.44 13.08 -15.57
C ILE A 688 -2.59 12.51 -16.42
N ALA A 689 -2.62 12.81 -17.72
CA ALA A 689 -3.68 12.35 -18.61
C ALA A 689 -3.73 10.81 -18.75
N GLU A 690 -2.58 10.16 -18.87
CA GLU A 690 -2.47 8.72 -19.13
C GLU A 690 -2.52 7.87 -17.86
N THR A 691 -1.93 8.35 -16.76
CA THR A 691 -1.72 7.56 -15.54
C THR A 691 -2.68 7.95 -14.43
N LEU A 692 -2.84 9.25 -14.15
CA LEU A 692 -3.72 9.72 -13.07
C LEU A 692 -5.19 9.66 -13.46
N HIS A 693 -5.55 10.29 -14.58
CA HIS A 693 -6.93 10.32 -15.08
C HIS A 693 -7.24 9.16 -16.05
N GLY A 694 -6.22 8.36 -16.40
CA GLY A 694 -6.37 7.20 -17.26
C GLY A 694 -7.26 6.11 -16.66
N ARG A 695 -7.84 5.27 -17.51
CA ARG A 695 -8.68 4.14 -17.08
C ARG A 695 -7.83 2.96 -16.60
N HIS A 696 -8.15 2.44 -15.42
CA HIS A 696 -7.50 1.28 -14.81
C HIS A 696 -8.54 0.21 -14.49
N GLU A 697 -8.60 -0.85 -15.31
CA GLU A 697 -9.69 -1.85 -15.23
C GLU A 697 -9.23 -3.20 -14.65
N THR A 698 -7.94 -3.53 -14.72
CA THR A 698 -7.39 -4.81 -14.25
C THR A 698 -7.20 -4.83 -12.73
N PRO A 699 -7.86 -5.73 -11.99
CA PRO A 699 -7.60 -5.93 -10.56
C PRO A 699 -6.15 -6.36 -10.28
N LEU A 700 -5.56 -5.83 -9.21
CA LEU A 700 -4.14 -6.05 -8.88
C LEU A 700 -3.90 -7.25 -7.95
N GLY A 701 -4.94 -7.83 -7.37
CA GLY A 701 -4.81 -8.88 -6.35
C GLY A 701 -4.25 -8.35 -5.02
N ILE A 702 -3.59 -9.23 -4.26
CA ILE A 702 -3.14 -8.92 -2.88
C ILE A 702 -1.63 -8.73 -2.72
N MET A 703 -0.84 -8.99 -3.77
CA MET A 703 0.62 -8.97 -3.71
C MET A 703 1.25 -7.58 -3.91
N PRO A 704 0.76 -6.70 -4.81
CA PRO A 704 1.45 -5.43 -5.07
C PRO A 704 1.42 -4.47 -3.87
N PHE A 705 2.47 -3.64 -3.75
CA PHE A 705 2.53 -2.57 -2.75
C PHE A 705 1.42 -1.54 -2.97
N TYR A 706 0.62 -1.26 -1.95
CA TYR A 706 -0.52 -0.35 -2.02
C TYR A 706 -0.08 1.05 -2.49
N ASN A 707 0.90 1.64 -1.80
CA ASN A 707 1.35 3.01 -2.05
C ASN A 707 2.26 3.20 -3.28
N ALA A 708 2.45 2.15 -4.09
CA ALA A 708 3.26 2.21 -5.30
C ALA A 708 2.57 1.64 -6.54
N ALA A 709 1.57 0.77 -6.39
CA ALA A 709 0.91 0.10 -7.51
C ALA A 709 -0.59 0.42 -7.63
N PHE A 710 -1.29 0.64 -6.51
CA PHE A 710 -2.75 0.81 -6.53
C PHE A 710 -3.16 2.19 -7.03
N TYR A 711 -2.31 3.20 -6.84
CA TYR A 711 -2.52 4.55 -7.31
C TYR A 711 -1.21 5.23 -7.74
N PRO A 712 -1.28 6.34 -8.50
CA PRO A 712 -0.11 6.95 -9.12
C PRO A 712 0.73 7.81 -8.17
N TYR A 713 2.01 7.97 -8.52
CA TYR A 713 3.02 8.77 -7.80
C TYR A 713 2.70 10.27 -7.82
N TRP A 714 1.97 10.78 -6.83
CA TRP A 714 1.42 12.15 -6.87
C TRP A 714 2.25 13.20 -6.13
N TRP A 715 3.04 12.81 -5.12
CA TRP A 715 3.62 13.76 -4.16
C TRP A 715 4.67 14.71 -4.75
N ASP A 716 5.23 14.42 -5.92
CA ASP A 716 6.12 15.35 -6.63
C ASP A 716 5.36 16.40 -7.46
N LEU A 717 4.05 16.24 -7.65
CA LEU A 717 3.22 17.29 -8.26
C LEU A 717 3.22 18.54 -7.37
N LEU A 718 3.32 18.36 -6.05
CA LEU A 718 3.51 19.46 -5.10
C LEU A 718 4.83 20.21 -5.34
N ASP A 719 5.89 19.49 -5.70
CA ASP A 719 7.19 20.10 -5.99
C ASP A 719 7.13 20.88 -7.31
N LEU A 720 6.47 20.33 -8.34
CA LEU A 720 6.29 21.02 -9.61
C LEU A 720 5.36 22.25 -9.48
N HIS A 721 4.31 22.16 -8.67
CA HIS A 721 3.47 23.31 -8.31
C HIS A 721 4.30 24.38 -7.60
N ALA A 722 5.13 24.02 -6.62
CA ALA A 722 5.99 24.98 -5.92
C ALA A 722 7.01 25.67 -6.84
N ILE A 723 7.44 25.00 -7.93
CA ILE A 723 8.35 25.57 -8.94
C ILE A 723 7.61 26.47 -9.93
N THR A 724 6.41 26.09 -10.35
CA THR A 724 5.70 26.70 -11.50
C THR A 724 4.60 27.67 -11.10
N GLY A 725 4.05 27.55 -9.90
CA GLY A 725 2.84 28.25 -9.44
C GLY A 725 1.57 27.83 -10.18
N ARG A 726 1.56 26.75 -10.97
CA ARG A 726 0.39 26.35 -11.76
C ARG A 726 -0.58 25.50 -10.94
N GLU A 727 -1.84 25.92 -10.92
CA GLU A 727 -2.90 25.26 -10.15
C GLU A 727 -3.22 23.83 -10.61
N LYS A 728 -3.14 23.54 -11.92
CA LYS A 728 -3.40 22.19 -12.46
C LYS A 728 -2.57 21.08 -11.79
N TYR A 729 -1.34 21.40 -11.35
CA TYR A 729 -0.48 20.44 -10.65
C TYR A 729 -0.92 20.26 -9.18
N LEU A 730 -1.42 21.32 -8.55
CA LEU A 730 -2.02 21.23 -7.21
C LEU A 730 -3.34 20.45 -7.25
N GLU A 731 -4.20 20.70 -8.23
CA GLU A 731 -5.46 19.95 -8.42
C GLU A 731 -5.20 18.45 -8.61
N ALA A 732 -4.24 18.08 -9.46
CA ALA A 732 -3.83 16.69 -9.64
C ALA A 732 -3.20 16.09 -8.35
N ALA A 733 -2.44 16.89 -7.59
CA ALA A 733 -1.90 16.47 -6.29
C ALA A 733 -3.01 16.23 -5.26
N VAL A 734 -4.07 17.04 -5.28
CA VAL A 734 -5.24 16.87 -4.41
C VAL A 734 -5.92 15.53 -4.68
N GLU A 735 -6.20 15.19 -5.95
CA GLU A 735 -6.76 13.88 -6.31
C GLU A 735 -5.84 12.72 -5.88
N GLY A 736 -4.53 12.86 -6.13
CA GLY A 736 -3.53 11.91 -5.65
C GLY A 736 -3.53 11.73 -4.12
N GLY A 737 -3.68 12.82 -3.37
CA GLY A 737 -3.81 12.80 -1.92
C GLY A 737 -5.03 12.00 -1.44
N PHE A 738 -6.16 12.08 -2.14
CA PHE A 738 -7.33 11.27 -1.82
C PHE A 738 -7.09 9.77 -2.02
N HIS A 739 -6.30 9.36 -3.02
CA HIS A 739 -5.92 7.96 -3.16
C HIS A 739 -5.10 7.45 -1.98
N THR A 740 -4.19 8.27 -1.45
CA THR A 740 -3.49 7.93 -0.20
C THR A 740 -4.48 7.82 0.96
N VAL A 741 -5.38 8.80 1.14
CA VAL A 741 -6.40 8.78 2.21
C VAL A 741 -7.32 7.55 2.13
N SER A 742 -7.67 7.08 0.94
CA SER A 742 -8.43 5.83 0.74
C SER A 742 -7.74 4.58 1.33
N GLY A 743 -6.43 4.61 1.51
CA GLY A 743 -5.64 3.55 2.14
C GLY A 743 -5.40 3.71 3.64
N LEU A 744 -5.85 4.82 4.23
CA LEU A 744 -5.67 5.12 5.66
C LEU A 744 -6.92 4.76 6.45
N TRP A 745 -6.73 4.15 7.61
CA TRP A 745 -7.87 3.71 8.42
C TRP A 745 -8.70 4.87 8.96
N SER A 746 -10.02 4.76 8.86
CA SER A 746 -11.00 5.71 9.41
C SER A 746 -11.77 5.17 10.62
N HIS A 747 -11.50 3.93 11.05
CA HIS A 747 -12.24 3.24 12.11
C HIS A 747 -11.35 2.30 12.94
N PRO A 748 -11.81 1.80 14.10
CA PRO A 748 -13.02 2.22 14.83
C PRO A 748 -12.85 3.58 15.52
N LEU A 749 -13.97 4.16 15.97
CA LEU A 749 -13.94 5.36 16.80
C LEU A 749 -13.35 5.04 18.17
N ALA A 750 -12.36 5.83 18.59
CA ALA A 750 -11.81 5.70 19.93
C ALA A 750 -12.85 6.17 20.96
N PRO A 751 -13.23 5.34 21.94
CA PRO A 751 -14.12 5.77 23.01
C PRO A 751 -13.43 6.80 23.92
N ALA A 752 -14.23 7.55 24.67
CA ALA A 752 -13.72 8.38 25.75
C ALA A 752 -13.15 7.51 26.89
N GLY A 753 -12.04 7.95 27.49
CA GLY A 753 -11.40 7.27 28.61
C GLY A 753 -10.33 6.26 28.20
N ASP A 754 -10.03 5.32 29.09
CA ASP A 754 -8.93 4.38 28.95
C ASP A 754 -9.37 3.04 28.36
N THR A 755 -8.46 2.40 27.63
CA THR A 755 -8.52 0.99 27.22
C THR A 755 -7.37 0.22 27.85
N THR A 756 -7.55 -1.09 28.01
CA THR A 756 -6.46 -1.99 28.42
C THR A 756 -5.61 -2.37 27.21
N VAL A 757 -4.29 -2.28 27.36
CA VAL A 757 -3.29 -2.85 26.45
C VAL A 757 -2.56 -4.00 27.13
N HIS A 758 -2.11 -4.96 26.32
CA HIS A 758 -1.43 -6.17 26.75
C HIS A 758 -2.17 -6.97 27.84
N PRO A 759 -3.46 -7.29 27.64
CA PRO A 759 -4.23 -8.01 28.64
C PRO A 759 -3.54 -9.32 29.03
N GLY A 760 -3.45 -9.60 30.33
CA GLY A 760 -2.77 -10.80 30.85
C GLY A 760 -1.24 -10.74 30.80
N GLY A 761 -0.64 -9.60 30.45
CA GLY A 761 0.82 -9.49 30.30
C GLY A 761 1.34 -10.00 28.95
N GLU A 762 0.45 -10.12 27.96
CA GLU A 762 0.74 -10.73 26.66
C GLU A 762 0.43 -9.77 25.51
N TYR A 763 1.13 -9.93 24.39
CA TYR A 763 0.81 -9.28 23.13
C TYR A 763 0.70 -10.39 22.07
N PRO A 764 -0.50 -10.73 21.57
CA PRO A 764 -0.66 -11.77 20.56
C PRO A 764 -0.46 -11.22 19.14
N GLY A 765 0.11 -12.02 18.25
CA GLY A 765 0.37 -11.62 16.86
C GLY A 765 1.19 -12.65 16.06
N TYR A 766 0.88 -12.82 14.77
CA TYR A 766 1.51 -13.86 13.93
C TYR A 766 2.99 -13.65 13.64
N LEU A 767 3.46 -12.39 13.63
CA LEU A 767 4.87 -12.13 13.36
C LEU A 767 5.74 -12.40 14.57
N LEU A 768 5.20 -12.64 15.76
CA LEU A 768 5.96 -12.63 17.02
C LEU A 768 6.93 -13.80 17.17
N ASP A 769 6.59 -14.97 16.61
CA ASP A 769 7.44 -16.16 16.64
C ASP A 769 8.43 -16.19 15.48
N HIS A 770 8.31 -15.26 14.53
CA HIS A 770 9.25 -15.19 13.41
C HIS A 770 10.56 -14.54 13.86
N VAL A 771 11.62 -15.34 13.88
CA VAL A 771 12.99 -14.88 14.09
C VAL A 771 13.62 -14.57 12.73
N TYR A 772 14.06 -13.33 12.58
CA TYR A 772 14.67 -12.80 11.37
C TYR A 772 16.20 -12.84 11.46
N TRP A 773 16.91 -12.11 10.59
CA TRP A 773 18.36 -12.05 10.56
C TRP A 773 18.91 -10.75 11.18
N LYS A 774 20.02 -10.87 11.92
CA LYS A 774 20.93 -9.76 12.23
C LYS A 774 22.35 -10.21 11.87
N GLY A 775 22.81 -9.76 10.70
CA GLY A 775 24.00 -10.34 10.08
C GLY A 775 23.75 -11.79 9.69
N ALA A 776 24.66 -12.70 10.08
CA ALA A 776 24.55 -14.12 9.78
C ALA A 776 23.67 -14.91 10.77
N GLU A 777 23.30 -14.30 11.91
CA GLU A 777 22.62 -15.00 12.99
C GLU A 777 21.11 -14.70 13.01
N PRO A 778 20.27 -15.70 13.30
CA PRO A 778 18.88 -15.47 13.65
C PRO A 778 18.78 -14.60 14.90
N TYR A 779 18.02 -13.51 14.85
CA TYR A 779 17.90 -12.57 15.95
C TYR A 779 16.54 -11.89 15.99
N ARG A 780 16.03 -11.70 17.21
CA ARG A 780 14.91 -10.80 17.51
C ARG A 780 15.09 -10.26 18.93
N LEU A 781 14.97 -8.95 19.09
CA LEU A 781 15.18 -8.29 20.38
C LEU A 781 14.16 -8.80 21.41
N GLY A 782 14.65 -9.37 22.52
CA GLY A 782 13.80 -9.94 23.57
C GLY A 782 13.20 -11.32 23.28
N TYR A 783 13.70 -12.05 22.27
CA TYR A 783 13.27 -13.43 21.96
C TYR A 783 14.23 -14.49 22.55
N PRO A 784 13.75 -15.68 23.00
CA PRO A 784 12.34 -16.08 23.10
C PRO A 784 11.57 -15.24 24.11
N ARG A 785 10.28 -15.04 23.83
CA ARG A 785 9.35 -14.29 24.67
C ARG A 785 9.22 -14.95 26.06
N ARG A 786 9.02 -14.12 27.08
CA ARG A 786 8.84 -14.57 28.47
C ARG A 786 7.44 -14.20 28.96
N PRO A 787 6.77 -15.04 29.77
CA PRO A 787 5.50 -14.67 30.39
C PRO A 787 5.59 -13.32 31.11
N GLY A 788 4.65 -12.42 30.83
CA GLY A 788 4.60 -11.07 31.43
C GLY A 788 5.62 -10.07 30.89
N ASP A 789 6.33 -10.37 29.79
CA ASP A 789 7.27 -9.43 29.16
C ASP A 789 6.60 -8.23 28.46
N MET A 790 5.27 -8.23 28.36
CA MET A 790 4.45 -7.11 27.91
C MET A 790 3.44 -6.73 28.99
N PRO A 791 3.82 -5.93 29.99
CA PRO A 791 2.95 -5.65 31.13
C PRO A 791 1.61 -5.04 30.72
N GLU A 792 0.53 -5.54 31.34
CA GLU A 792 -0.82 -4.99 31.18
C GLU A 792 -0.88 -3.56 31.72
N ARG A 793 -1.48 -2.65 30.96
CA ARG A 793 -1.62 -1.23 31.34
C ARG A 793 -2.94 -0.66 30.83
N LYS A 794 -3.40 0.41 31.50
CA LYS A 794 -4.48 1.26 31.00
C LYS A 794 -3.89 2.49 30.33
N VAL A 795 -4.36 2.79 29.12
CA VAL A 795 -3.96 3.97 28.35
C VAL A 795 -5.19 4.62 27.73
N PRO A 796 -5.22 5.95 27.52
CA PRO A 796 -6.32 6.58 26.79
C PRO A 796 -6.55 5.90 25.44
N ALA A 797 -7.80 5.53 25.14
CA ALA A 797 -8.11 4.69 23.99
C ALA A 797 -7.62 5.28 22.65
N TRP A 798 -7.66 6.61 22.53
CA TRP A 798 -7.17 7.32 21.35
C TRP A 798 -5.69 7.07 21.06
N ARG A 799 -4.84 6.81 22.07
CA ARG A 799 -3.39 6.62 21.90
C ARG A 799 -3.04 5.40 21.06
N VAL A 800 -3.84 4.35 21.19
CA VAL A 800 -3.64 3.06 20.50
C VAL A 800 -4.57 2.89 19.31
N SER A 801 -5.34 3.93 18.98
CA SER A 801 -6.21 3.94 17.80
C SER A 801 -5.43 3.68 16.51
N ARG A 802 -6.02 2.86 15.64
CA ARG A 802 -5.50 2.54 14.31
C ARG A 802 -5.81 3.59 13.26
N VAL A 803 -6.74 4.51 13.50
CA VAL A 803 -7.14 5.57 12.55
C VAL A 803 -5.91 6.36 12.11
N GLY A 804 -5.74 6.53 10.79
CA GLY A 804 -4.60 7.18 10.15
C GLY A 804 -3.40 6.27 9.86
N LEU A 805 -3.37 5.02 10.32
CA LEU A 805 -2.36 4.05 9.86
C LEU A 805 -2.67 3.59 8.43
N GLY A 806 -1.62 3.31 7.66
CA GLY A 806 -1.73 2.70 6.33
C GLY A 806 -1.47 1.20 6.33
N LEU A 807 -1.38 0.65 5.12
CA LEU A 807 -0.92 -0.71 4.83
C LEU A 807 0.27 -0.68 3.85
N GLU A 808 1.04 -1.75 3.84
CA GLU A 808 2.09 -1.97 2.84
C GLU A 808 1.54 -2.73 1.63
N GLN A 809 1.07 -3.96 1.84
CA GLN A 809 0.43 -4.82 0.84
C GLN A 809 -0.82 -5.45 1.46
N PRO A 810 -1.86 -5.76 0.67
CA PRO A 810 -2.99 -6.53 1.19
C PRO A 810 -2.57 -7.88 1.80
N ILE A 811 -1.53 -8.55 1.26
CA ILE A 811 -1.01 -9.81 1.83
C ILE A 811 -0.30 -9.62 3.18
N THR A 812 0.42 -8.52 3.41
CA THR A 812 1.07 -8.25 4.71
C THR A 812 0.08 -7.69 5.73
N LEU A 813 -1.01 -7.05 5.28
CA LEU A 813 -2.16 -6.72 6.12
C LEU A 813 -2.89 -7.97 6.62
N TYR A 814 -3.10 -8.95 5.73
CA TYR A 814 -3.80 -10.19 6.03
C TYR A 814 -2.88 -11.39 5.79
N PRO A 815 -1.95 -11.67 6.71
CA PRO A 815 -1.01 -12.77 6.52
C PRO A 815 -1.78 -14.07 6.32
N THR A 816 -1.45 -14.90 5.34
CA THR A 816 -2.19 -16.15 5.04
C THR A 816 -1.39 -17.42 5.38
N ASN A 817 -0.25 -17.31 6.06
CA ASN A 817 0.64 -18.45 6.30
C ASN A 817 0.00 -19.53 7.19
N SER A 818 0.23 -20.79 6.83
CA SER A 818 -0.22 -21.98 7.55
C SER A 818 0.31 -21.96 8.99
N GLY A 819 -0.59 -21.89 9.97
CA GLY A 819 -0.26 -21.80 11.40
C GLY A 819 -0.80 -20.54 12.08
N THR A 820 -1.25 -19.54 11.32
CA THR A 820 -1.90 -18.34 11.88
C THR A 820 -3.34 -18.64 12.32
N THR A 821 -3.63 -18.47 13.61
CA THR A 821 -4.96 -18.70 14.19
C THR A 821 -5.94 -17.59 13.80
N ALA A 822 -7.24 -17.82 13.98
CA ALA A 822 -8.28 -16.82 13.74
C ALA A 822 -8.14 -15.57 14.65
N ASP A 823 -7.39 -15.69 15.75
CA ASP A 823 -7.22 -14.64 16.78
C ASP A 823 -6.13 -13.62 16.47
N VAL A 824 -5.37 -13.82 15.40
CA VAL A 824 -4.34 -12.88 14.98
C VAL A 824 -4.98 -11.62 14.37
N GLY A 825 -4.56 -10.45 14.85
CA GLY A 825 -4.96 -9.17 14.28
C GLY A 825 -4.31 -8.87 12.92
N VAL A 826 -5.01 -8.11 12.09
CA VAL A 826 -4.51 -7.65 10.77
C VAL A 826 -3.38 -6.62 10.94
N GLY A 827 -2.40 -6.60 10.02
CA GLY A 827 -1.22 -5.75 10.10
C GLY A 827 -1.38 -4.35 9.49
N ASN A 828 -1.08 -3.30 10.25
CA ASN A 828 -0.89 -1.93 9.75
C ASN A 828 0.60 -1.55 9.80
N ILE A 829 1.01 -0.49 9.10
CA ILE A 829 2.41 -0.02 9.10
C ILE A 829 2.60 1.33 9.79
N PHE A 830 3.76 1.52 10.41
CA PHE A 830 4.20 2.81 10.99
C PHE A 830 4.95 3.71 10.01
N ASN A 831 5.49 3.17 8.90
CA ASN A 831 6.25 3.94 7.93
C ASN A 831 5.34 4.71 6.97
N ASN A 832 4.90 5.87 7.44
CA ASN A 832 3.91 6.67 6.77
C ASN A 832 4.51 7.89 6.06
N ALA A 833 5.35 7.63 5.06
CA ALA A 833 6.15 8.66 4.37
C ALA A 833 5.32 9.79 3.72
N TRP A 834 4.02 9.61 3.53
CA TRP A 834 3.09 10.59 2.97
C TRP A 834 2.62 11.68 3.94
N ALA A 835 2.78 11.50 5.26
CA ALA A 835 2.31 12.44 6.28
C ALA A 835 2.72 13.91 6.01
N PRO A 836 3.99 14.25 5.71
CA PRO A 836 4.37 15.62 5.38
C PRO A 836 3.74 16.12 4.07
N SER A 837 3.53 15.27 3.08
CA SER A 837 2.87 15.65 1.81
C SER A 837 1.38 15.96 2.01
N LEU A 838 0.68 15.21 2.86
CA LEU A 838 -0.70 15.54 3.25
C LEU A 838 -0.75 16.86 4.03
N LEU A 839 0.20 17.13 4.93
CA LEU A 839 0.26 18.40 5.64
C LEU A 839 0.50 19.58 4.68
N ARG A 840 1.33 19.41 3.64
CA ARG A 840 1.50 20.41 2.56
C ARG A 840 0.22 20.67 1.78
N LEU A 841 -0.53 19.62 1.44
CA LEU A 841 -1.83 19.79 0.79
C LEU A 841 -2.77 20.62 1.66
N TYR A 842 -2.80 20.40 2.98
CA TYR A 842 -3.53 21.29 3.89
C TYR A 842 -3.03 22.73 3.81
N GLY A 843 -1.71 22.96 3.92
CA GLY A 843 -1.14 24.31 3.85
C GLY A 843 -1.44 25.05 2.53
N LEU A 844 -1.57 24.33 1.42
CA LEU A 844 -1.85 24.91 0.10
C LEU A 844 -3.35 25.07 -0.20
N THR A 845 -4.22 24.27 0.43
CA THR A 845 -5.65 24.19 0.06
C THR A 845 -6.62 24.57 1.18
N GLY A 846 -6.16 24.60 2.43
CA GLY A 846 -7.00 24.76 3.62
C GLY A 846 -7.94 23.57 3.91
N ARG A 847 -7.82 22.44 3.20
CA ARG A 847 -8.69 21.28 3.40
C ARG A 847 -8.29 20.49 4.65
N GLU A 848 -9.09 20.62 5.71
CA GLU A 848 -8.87 20.00 7.04
C GLU A 848 -8.75 18.46 7.01
N LEU A 849 -9.37 17.80 6.03
CA LEU A 849 -9.23 16.35 5.84
C LEU A 849 -7.74 15.95 5.77
N PHE A 850 -6.94 16.64 4.96
CA PHE A 850 -5.53 16.31 4.80
C PHE A 850 -4.73 16.54 6.07
N ARG A 851 -5.04 17.60 6.82
CA ARG A 851 -4.44 17.86 8.13
C ARG A 851 -4.76 16.74 9.12
N THR A 852 -6.03 16.36 9.19
CA THR A 852 -6.55 15.33 10.08
C THR A 852 -5.85 13.99 9.84
N TYR A 853 -5.76 13.54 8.59
CA TYR A 853 -5.05 12.30 8.27
C TYR A 853 -3.54 12.44 8.48
N ALA A 854 -2.90 13.54 8.06
CA ALA A 854 -1.47 13.76 8.30
C ALA A 854 -1.10 13.62 9.78
N ARG A 855 -1.89 14.24 10.67
CA ARG A 855 -1.68 14.21 12.12
C ARG A 855 -2.00 12.84 12.71
N ASN A 856 -3.13 12.24 12.33
CA ASN A 856 -3.51 10.89 12.78
C ASN A 856 -2.48 9.83 12.35
N THR A 857 -1.75 10.07 11.29
CA THR A 857 -0.72 9.18 10.77
C THR A 857 0.57 9.19 11.59
N ILE A 858 0.95 10.29 12.26
CA ILE A 858 2.30 10.45 12.86
C ILE A 858 2.30 10.88 14.33
N ILE A 859 1.39 11.80 14.73
CA ILE A 859 1.45 12.45 16.04
C ILE A 859 1.16 11.45 17.17
N GLY A 860 2.01 11.44 18.20
CA GLY A 860 1.83 10.62 19.42
C GLY A 860 2.05 9.11 19.24
N ARG A 861 2.51 8.66 18.05
CA ARG A 861 2.68 7.22 17.78
C ARG A 861 4.01 6.64 18.24
N PHE A 862 5.04 7.48 18.34
CA PHE A 862 6.39 7.02 18.62
C PHE A 862 7.24 8.07 19.33
N ALA A 863 8.20 7.62 20.12
CA ALA A 863 9.22 8.46 20.76
C ALA A 863 10.67 8.11 20.32
N ASN A 864 10.82 7.06 19.51
CA ASN A 864 12.02 6.63 18.80
C ASN A 864 11.53 5.75 17.61
N TYR A 865 12.39 4.97 16.96
CA TYR A 865 11.95 4.08 15.88
C TYR A 865 10.93 3.04 16.41
N PRO A 866 9.70 3.00 15.86
CA PRO A 866 8.61 2.19 16.42
C PRO A 866 8.57 0.75 15.90
N GLY A 867 9.53 0.33 15.08
CA GLY A 867 9.39 -0.86 14.23
C GLY A 867 8.53 -0.57 12.99
N TYR A 868 8.03 -1.61 12.34
CA TYR A 868 7.38 -1.50 11.04
C TYR A 868 5.90 -1.91 11.05
N TYR A 869 5.57 -3.11 11.54
CA TYR A 869 4.21 -3.65 11.57
C TYR A 869 3.57 -3.50 12.95
N VAL A 870 2.27 -3.22 13.00
CA VAL A 870 1.46 -3.28 14.22
C VAL A 870 0.17 -4.02 13.93
N ASN A 871 -0.20 -4.96 14.80
CA ASN A 871 -1.33 -5.86 14.57
C ASN A 871 -2.23 -6.03 15.79
N ASN A 872 -2.04 -5.20 16.81
CA ASN A 872 -2.88 -5.14 17.99
C ASN A 872 -2.68 -3.80 18.71
N PHE A 873 -3.51 -3.49 19.70
CA PHE A 873 -3.33 -2.31 20.53
C PHE A 873 -2.07 -2.43 21.39
N THR A 874 -1.17 -1.45 21.26
CA THR A 874 0.05 -1.34 22.07
C THR A 874 0.52 0.11 22.17
N ASP A 875 1.11 0.46 23.30
CA ASP A 875 1.73 1.75 23.58
C ASP A 875 3.27 1.70 23.54
N VAL A 876 3.90 0.52 23.38
CA VAL A 876 5.35 0.37 23.59
C VAL A 876 6.20 1.24 22.66
N SER A 877 5.71 1.48 21.43
CA SER A 877 6.39 2.34 20.45
C SER A 877 6.50 3.80 20.92
N GLN A 878 5.64 4.22 21.85
CA GLN A 878 5.59 5.57 22.39
C GLN A 878 6.68 5.82 23.44
N TYR A 879 7.50 4.82 23.79
CA TYR A 879 8.60 4.99 24.73
C TYR A 879 9.97 4.97 23.99
N PRO A 880 10.89 5.88 24.32
CA PRO A 880 12.14 6.04 23.57
C PRO A 880 13.11 4.85 23.68
N GLU A 881 13.00 4.04 24.74
CA GLU A 881 13.83 2.87 25.01
C GLU A 881 13.42 1.62 24.23
N TYR A 882 12.25 1.60 23.61
CA TYR A 882 11.69 0.43 22.92
C TYR A 882 12.68 -0.25 21.95
N PRO A 883 13.33 0.45 20.99
CA PRO A 883 14.25 -0.18 20.05
C PRO A 883 15.55 -0.68 20.69
N TYR A 884 15.81 -0.41 21.97
CA TYR A 884 16.96 -0.92 22.70
C TYR A 884 16.61 -2.08 23.64
N LYS A 885 15.41 -2.05 24.24
CA LYS A 885 15.02 -3.00 25.29
C LYS A 885 14.04 -4.08 24.83
N GLY A 886 13.17 -3.77 23.87
CA GLY A 886 12.12 -4.68 23.42
C GLY A 886 11.10 -5.05 24.53
N PRO A 887 10.45 -6.21 24.44
CA PRO A 887 10.59 -7.19 23.36
C PRO A 887 10.05 -6.64 22.03
N ASP A 888 10.67 -7.03 20.92
CA ASP A 888 10.25 -6.60 19.58
C ASP A 888 8.90 -7.23 19.20
N VAL A 889 7.83 -6.44 19.32
CA VAL A 889 6.44 -6.79 18.96
C VAL A 889 5.97 -6.17 17.66
N THR A 890 6.74 -5.25 17.08
CA THR A 890 6.38 -4.47 15.89
C THR A 890 7.32 -4.67 14.71
N ASN A 891 8.26 -5.60 14.82
CA ASN A 891 9.33 -5.90 13.86
C ASN A 891 10.27 -4.70 13.64
N ILE A 892 11.44 -4.74 14.28
CA ILE A 892 12.49 -3.74 14.11
C ILE A 892 13.23 -3.99 12.78
N TYR A 893 12.70 -3.41 11.70
CA TYR A 893 13.39 -3.33 10.41
C TYR A 893 14.51 -2.27 10.50
N TYR A 894 15.75 -2.69 10.78
CA TYR A 894 16.88 -1.76 10.97
C TYR A 894 17.08 -0.79 9.79
N HIS A 895 17.04 -1.31 8.57
CA HIS A 895 17.17 -0.52 7.36
C HIS A 895 16.00 0.43 7.08
N HIS A 896 14.94 0.41 7.88
CA HIS A 896 13.84 1.38 7.80
C HIS A 896 13.99 2.54 8.79
N ILE A 897 14.95 2.50 9.72
CA ILE A 897 15.23 3.62 10.65
C ILE A 897 15.51 4.93 9.88
N PRO A 898 16.36 4.96 8.83
CA PRO A 898 16.61 6.20 8.08
C PRO A 898 15.38 6.74 7.33
N VAL A 899 14.47 5.86 6.91
CA VAL A 899 13.19 6.26 6.27
C VAL A 899 12.28 6.93 7.29
N HIS A 900 12.15 6.32 8.47
CA HIS A 900 11.32 6.86 9.54
C HIS A 900 11.80 8.24 9.99
N LEU A 901 13.12 8.38 10.14
CA LEU A 901 13.75 9.66 10.44
C LEU A 901 13.54 10.68 9.31
N ALA A 902 13.61 10.28 8.04
CA ALA A 902 13.42 11.19 6.91
C ALA A 902 12.06 11.89 6.95
N PHE A 903 10.96 11.14 7.03
CA PHE A 903 9.63 11.75 7.02
C PHE A 903 9.31 12.46 8.35
N THR A 904 9.94 12.06 9.46
CA THR A 904 9.78 12.76 10.75
C THR A 904 10.41 14.15 10.68
N LEU A 905 11.65 14.25 10.19
CA LEU A 905 12.29 15.55 9.94
C LEU A 905 11.50 16.36 8.92
N ASP A 906 11.04 15.73 7.85
CA ASP A 906 10.24 16.40 6.83
C ASP A 906 8.94 16.99 7.39
N TYR A 907 8.27 16.26 8.28
CA TYR A 907 7.07 16.74 8.95
C TYR A 907 7.36 17.94 9.85
N ILE A 908 8.44 17.93 10.64
CA ILE A 908 8.81 19.04 11.54
C ILE A 908 9.00 20.35 10.76
N PHE A 909 9.75 20.31 9.65
CA PHE A 909 9.94 21.50 8.81
C PHE A 909 8.65 21.92 8.11
N THR A 910 7.84 20.96 7.65
CA THR A 910 6.56 21.24 7.00
C THR A 910 5.54 21.85 7.96
N GLU A 911 5.51 21.42 9.22
CA GLU A 911 4.63 21.97 10.25
C GLU A 911 4.99 23.42 10.52
N ALA A 912 6.27 23.74 10.68
CA ALA A 912 6.72 25.12 10.84
C ALA A 912 6.40 25.99 9.60
N GLU A 913 6.64 25.50 8.39
CA GLU A 913 6.32 26.21 7.15
C GLU A 913 4.81 26.45 7.02
N THR A 914 3.99 25.41 7.25
CA THR A 914 2.53 25.48 7.16
C THR A 914 1.92 26.42 8.19
N LEU A 915 2.29 26.29 9.47
CA LEU A 915 1.72 27.12 10.53
C LEU A 915 2.14 28.58 10.44
N SER A 916 3.35 28.85 9.95
CA SER A 916 3.86 30.22 9.76
C SER A 916 3.40 30.88 8.46
N GLY A 917 2.62 30.20 7.61
CA GLY A 917 2.24 30.70 6.28
C GLY A 917 3.44 30.92 5.36
N GLY A 918 4.51 30.13 5.52
CA GLY A 918 5.75 30.24 4.75
C GLY A 918 6.77 31.24 5.29
N ALA A 919 6.52 31.90 6.43
CA ALA A 919 7.48 32.80 7.05
C ALA A 919 8.69 32.07 7.68
N VAL A 920 8.56 30.77 7.96
CA VAL A 920 9.66 29.87 8.28
C VAL A 920 9.84 28.92 7.11
N LYS A 921 10.96 29.00 6.39
CA LYS A 921 11.16 28.22 5.17
C LYS A 921 12.62 27.83 4.97
N PHE A 922 12.86 26.57 4.65
CA PHE A 922 14.20 26.04 4.39
C PHE A 922 14.27 25.33 3.04
N PRO A 923 15.36 25.53 2.26
CA PRO A 923 15.59 24.78 1.06
C PRO A 923 15.73 23.28 1.33
N TRP A 924 15.28 22.47 0.38
CA TRP A 924 15.32 21.02 0.45
C TRP A 924 15.81 20.38 -0.85
N VAL A 925 16.31 19.15 -0.74
CA VAL A 925 16.50 18.21 -1.84
C VAL A 925 15.57 17.01 -1.65
N LYS A 926 15.54 16.07 -2.60
CA LYS A 926 14.54 14.98 -2.60
C LYS A 926 15.20 13.61 -2.50
N GLN A 927 14.81 12.82 -1.49
CA GLN A 927 15.10 11.39 -1.43
C GLN A 927 14.06 10.62 -2.26
N GLN A 928 14.51 9.72 -3.15
CA GLN A 928 13.66 8.86 -3.98
C GLN A 928 14.40 7.57 -4.36
N GLY A 929 13.66 6.57 -4.85
CA GLY A 929 14.23 5.38 -5.52
C GLY A 929 14.05 4.06 -4.77
N TYR A 930 13.54 4.09 -3.53
CA TYR A 930 13.19 2.91 -2.75
C TYR A 930 11.69 2.88 -2.44
N VAL A 931 10.94 2.17 -3.29
CA VAL A 931 9.47 2.04 -3.24
C VAL A 931 8.78 3.42 -3.09
N TRP A 932 7.84 3.61 -2.15
CA TRP A 932 7.15 4.90 -1.92
C TRP A 932 7.86 5.80 -0.90
N PHE A 933 9.03 5.41 -0.39
CA PHE A 933 9.77 6.20 0.61
C PHE A 933 10.43 7.41 -0.04
N THR A 934 9.63 8.46 -0.18
CA THR A 934 10.01 9.72 -0.82
C THR A 934 9.70 10.89 0.10
N ASN A 935 10.73 11.66 0.47
CA ASN A 935 10.60 12.80 1.38
C ASN A 935 11.53 13.95 0.96
N ARG A 936 11.19 15.18 1.39
CA ARG A 936 12.11 16.31 1.30
C ARG A 936 13.17 16.19 2.39
N ILE A 937 14.39 16.58 2.07
CA ILE A 937 15.59 16.42 2.88
C ILE A 937 16.27 17.78 3.02
N TYR A 938 16.65 18.18 4.24
CA TYR A 938 17.09 19.55 4.57
C TYR A 938 18.57 19.60 4.96
N GLY A 939 19.11 20.82 5.13
CA GLY A 939 20.49 21.04 5.62
C GLY A 939 21.55 21.26 4.52
N HIS A 940 21.15 21.36 3.25
CA HIS A 940 22.07 21.62 2.15
C HIS A 940 22.35 23.12 1.92
N ALA A 941 21.40 23.99 2.27
CA ALA A 941 21.48 25.45 2.07
C ALA A 941 20.76 26.20 3.22
N PRO A 942 21.07 27.49 3.44
CA PRO A 942 20.39 28.31 4.43
C PRO A 942 18.98 28.70 3.98
N GLY A 943 18.09 28.91 4.95
CA GLY A 943 16.71 29.35 4.76
C GLY A 943 16.42 30.71 5.40
N SER A 944 15.14 30.96 5.64
CA SER A 944 14.62 32.19 6.22
C SER A 944 13.67 31.94 7.39
N VAL A 945 13.72 32.83 8.38
CA VAL A 945 12.83 32.82 9.55
C VAL A 945 12.35 34.25 9.80
N TYR A 946 11.07 34.53 9.52
CA TYR A 946 10.43 35.85 9.67
C TYR A 946 11.24 37.02 9.08
N GLY A 947 11.81 36.82 7.88
CA GLY A 947 12.59 37.84 7.17
C GLY A 947 14.10 37.83 7.49
N ASP A 948 14.56 37.03 8.45
CA ASP A 948 15.99 36.77 8.63
C ASP A 948 16.45 35.67 7.68
N ASP A 949 17.12 36.08 6.60
CA ASP A 949 17.70 35.19 5.60
C ASP A 949 19.11 34.70 5.99
N GLY A 950 19.59 33.67 5.30
CA GLY A 950 20.95 33.16 5.48
C GLY A 950 21.13 32.25 6.69
N LEU A 951 20.04 31.77 7.29
CA LEU A 951 20.07 30.94 8.49
C LEU A 951 20.18 29.44 8.16
N TRP A 952 21.17 28.76 8.72
CA TRP A 952 21.34 27.31 8.55
C TRP A 952 20.56 26.55 9.61
N PRO A 953 19.70 25.60 9.24
CA PRO A 953 18.95 24.79 10.21
C PRO A 953 19.90 23.94 11.05
N TRP A 954 19.58 23.79 12.33
CA TRP A 954 20.43 23.17 13.34
C TRP A 954 19.62 22.35 14.34
N LEU A 955 20.11 21.15 14.65
CA LEU A 955 19.54 20.22 15.62
C LEU A 955 20.61 19.81 16.63
N ASP A 956 20.55 20.34 17.85
CA ASP A 956 21.44 19.95 18.93
C ASP A 956 20.74 20.02 20.28
N ARG A 957 20.39 18.85 20.81
CA ARG A 957 19.72 18.69 22.10
C ARG A 957 20.56 19.15 23.31
N ARG A 958 21.88 19.28 23.14
CA ARG A 958 22.80 19.77 24.19
C ARG A 958 22.87 21.30 24.17
N ALA A 959 22.65 21.91 23.01
CA ALA A 959 22.65 23.36 22.86
C ALA A 959 21.31 23.98 23.27
N PHE A 960 20.20 23.36 22.87
CA PHE A 960 18.86 23.80 23.26
C PHE A 960 17.87 22.64 23.30
N SER A 961 16.89 22.71 24.20
CA SER A 961 15.81 21.73 24.29
C SER A 961 14.53 22.34 24.89
N VAL A 962 13.40 21.74 24.56
CA VAL A 962 12.09 22.10 25.12
C VAL A 962 11.58 20.95 25.97
N ASP A 963 11.13 21.24 27.19
CA ASP A 963 10.72 20.25 28.21
C ASP A 963 9.27 19.73 28.06
N SER A 964 8.63 20.01 26.93
CA SER A 964 7.25 19.62 26.66
C SER A 964 7.15 18.75 25.41
N PRO A 965 6.54 17.56 25.48
CA PRO A 965 6.35 16.72 24.30
C PRO A 965 5.41 17.37 23.28
N GLN A 966 4.58 18.33 23.70
CA GLN A 966 3.62 19.00 22.83
C GLN A 966 4.27 19.95 21.81
N VAL A 967 5.54 20.32 22.03
CA VAL A 967 6.22 21.36 21.25
C VAL A 967 7.38 20.76 20.45
N ASN A 968 7.25 20.80 19.14
CA ASN A 968 8.38 20.55 18.23
C ASN A 968 9.30 21.76 18.22
N TYR A 969 10.59 21.54 18.01
CA TYR A 969 11.58 22.62 17.95
C TYR A 969 12.75 22.31 17.02
N PHE A 970 13.40 23.37 16.51
CA PHE A 970 14.71 23.30 15.87
C PHE A 970 15.36 24.69 15.87
N GLY A 971 16.68 24.73 15.73
CA GLY A 971 17.45 25.97 15.65
C GLY A 971 17.73 26.38 14.21
N ALA A 972 18.09 27.64 14.00
CA ALA A 972 18.63 28.15 12.74
C ALA A 972 19.63 29.27 13.05
N VAL A 973 20.82 29.23 12.47
CA VAL A 973 21.90 30.17 12.80
C VAL A 973 22.68 30.63 11.56
N GLY A 974 22.99 31.92 11.51
CA GLY A 974 23.74 32.56 10.43
C GLY A 974 23.67 34.09 10.50
N GLY A 975 24.65 34.79 9.95
CA GLY A 975 24.69 36.25 9.90
C GLY A 975 24.72 36.91 11.29
N GLY A 976 25.36 36.26 12.27
CA GLY A 976 25.39 36.72 13.67
C GLY A 976 24.08 36.54 14.44
N LYS A 977 23.14 35.74 13.91
CA LYS A 977 21.80 35.55 14.47
C LYS A 977 21.55 34.08 14.78
N LEU A 978 20.87 33.83 15.90
CA LEU A 978 20.29 32.53 16.25
C LEU A 978 18.78 32.67 16.37
N ARG A 979 18.06 31.75 15.74
CA ARG A 979 16.61 31.58 15.85
C ARG A 979 16.30 30.18 16.36
N ILE A 980 15.43 30.06 17.35
CA ILE A 980 14.92 28.76 17.79
C ILE A 980 13.43 28.76 17.52
N VAL A 981 13.02 27.97 16.53
CA VAL A 981 11.63 27.80 16.13
C VAL A 981 10.99 26.75 17.03
N VAL A 982 9.80 27.06 17.54
CA VAL A 982 8.95 26.14 18.31
C VAL A 982 7.57 26.05 17.64
N ALA A 983 7.00 24.87 17.53
CA ALA A 983 5.69 24.65 16.92
C ALA A 983 4.81 23.81 17.86
N ASN A 984 3.58 24.26 18.12
CA ASN A 984 2.65 23.51 18.95
C ASN A 984 1.96 22.42 18.14
N SER A 985 2.33 21.16 18.40
CA SER A 985 1.70 20.00 17.77
C SER A 985 0.46 19.49 18.53
N SER A 986 0.05 20.16 19.61
CA SER A 986 -1.19 19.89 20.34
C SER A 986 -2.36 20.75 19.84
N ARG A 987 -3.59 20.30 20.12
CA ARG A 987 -4.83 21.06 19.89
C ARG A 987 -5.18 22.00 21.04
N ARG A 988 -4.30 22.10 22.03
CA ARG A 988 -4.47 22.93 23.23
C ARG A 988 -3.27 23.84 23.39
N GLU A 989 -3.44 24.90 24.19
CA GLU A 989 -2.32 25.72 24.65
C GLU A 989 -1.24 24.82 25.26
N ALA A 990 0.00 24.99 24.78
CA ALA A 990 1.17 24.31 25.32
C ALA A 990 1.92 25.26 26.26
N ARG A 991 2.26 24.75 27.44
CA ARG A 991 3.18 25.40 28.39
C ARG A 991 4.47 24.61 28.41
N ALA A 992 5.59 25.31 28.31
CA ALA A 992 6.90 24.69 28.20
C ALA A 992 8.00 25.65 28.67
N SER A 993 9.21 25.12 28.82
CA SER A 993 10.43 25.85 29.08
C SER A 993 11.48 25.51 28.03
N LEU A 994 12.11 26.54 27.47
CA LEU A 994 13.26 26.43 26.59
C LEU A 994 14.53 26.45 27.43
N SER A 995 15.25 25.33 27.47
CA SER A 995 16.59 25.24 28.05
C SER A 995 17.64 25.60 26.99
N LEU A 996 18.61 26.43 27.37
CA LEU A 996 19.69 26.94 26.51
C LEU A 996 21.04 26.73 27.20
N ASP A 997 22.03 26.22 26.48
CA ASP A 997 23.45 26.28 26.87
C ASP A 997 24.09 27.47 26.15
N LEU A 998 24.19 28.60 26.84
CA LEU A 998 24.59 29.90 26.28
C LEU A 998 25.97 29.85 25.60
N ALA A 999 26.89 29.06 26.16
CA ALA A 999 28.23 28.88 25.60
C ALA A 999 28.19 28.09 24.29
N ARG A 1000 27.36 27.05 24.18
CA ARG A 1000 27.21 26.26 22.94
C ARG A 1000 26.49 26.99 21.84
N ILE A 1001 25.57 27.89 22.18
CA ILE A 1001 24.78 28.65 21.22
C ILE A 1001 25.40 30.00 20.87
N GLY A 1002 26.55 30.35 21.47
CA GLY A 1002 27.26 31.58 21.18
C GLY A 1002 26.53 32.85 21.62
N VAL A 1003 25.74 32.77 22.70
CA VAL A 1003 24.94 33.89 23.21
C VAL A 1003 25.53 34.36 24.53
N ALA A 1004 25.87 35.64 24.64
CA ALA A 1004 26.42 36.18 25.89
C ALA A 1004 25.36 36.18 27.03
N PRO A 1005 25.75 35.83 28.27
CA PRO A 1005 24.88 36.05 29.44
C PRO A 1005 24.45 37.51 29.55
N GLY A 1006 23.19 37.76 29.93
CA GLY A 1006 22.65 39.13 30.00
C GLY A 1006 22.16 39.71 28.66
N SER A 1007 22.41 39.06 27.51
CA SER A 1007 21.89 39.50 26.21
C SER A 1007 20.36 39.54 26.19
N VAL A 1008 19.80 40.47 25.42
CA VAL A 1008 18.35 40.57 25.22
C VAL A 1008 17.90 39.49 24.23
N GLY A 1009 16.98 38.64 24.66
CA GLY A 1009 16.27 37.70 23.79
C GLY A 1009 14.86 38.20 23.51
N HIS A 1010 14.38 37.93 22.30
CA HIS A 1010 12.99 38.18 21.90
C HIS A 1010 12.27 36.85 21.66
N PHE A 1011 10.98 36.78 21.96
CA PHE A 1011 10.12 35.66 21.62
C PHE A 1011 8.92 36.16 20.83
N LEU A 1012 8.82 35.70 19.59
CA LEU A 1012 7.73 36.00 18.68
C LEU A 1012 6.75 34.83 18.69
N VAL A 1013 5.44 35.11 18.64
CA VAL A 1013 4.38 34.13 18.37
C VAL A 1013 3.64 34.59 17.12
N ASP A 1014 3.64 33.76 16.08
CA ASP A 1014 3.10 34.05 14.75
C ASP A 1014 3.60 35.40 14.19
N GLY A 1015 4.88 35.69 14.42
CA GLY A 1015 5.56 36.91 13.99
C GLY A 1015 5.31 38.15 14.85
N ARG A 1016 4.58 38.04 15.96
CA ARG A 1016 4.30 39.15 16.90
C ARG A 1016 5.08 38.99 18.19
N GLU A 1017 5.66 40.06 18.70
CA GLU A 1017 6.42 40.02 19.95
C GLU A 1017 5.52 39.66 21.14
N ALA A 1018 5.77 38.50 21.74
CA ALA A 1018 5.09 38.01 22.94
C ALA A 1018 5.90 38.35 24.20
N PHE A 1019 7.23 38.35 24.10
CA PHE A 1019 8.15 38.70 25.19
C PHE A 1019 9.47 39.25 24.66
N ALA A 1020 10.06 40.21 25.37
CA ALA A 1020 11.44 40.64 25.21
C ALA A 1020 12.07 40.88 26.58
N GLY A 1021 13.30 40.40 26.79
CA GLY A 1021 13.98 40.57 28.07
C GLY A 1021 15.41 40.05 28.10
N ALA A 1022 16.19 40.53 29.07
CA ALA A 1022 17.55 40.09 29.29
C ALA A 1022 17.60 38.65 29.82
N LEU A 1023 18.47 37.84 29.23
CA LEU A 1023 18.84 36.53 29.76
C LEU A 1023 19.50 36.67 31.15
N PRO A 1024 19.47 35.63 32.01
CA PRO A 1024 20.12 35.70 33.31
C PRO A 1024 21.63 36.01 33.18
N PRO A 1025 22.19 36.85 34.07
CA PRO A 1025 23.63 37.04 34.16
C PRO A 1025 24.33 35.74 34.58
N ALA A 1026 25.63 35.62 34.30
CA ALA A 1026 26.39 34.37 34.45
C ALA A 1026 26.32 33.75 35.87
N ASP A 1027 26.27 34.60 36.90
CA ASP A 1027 26.14 34.21 38.32
C ASP A 1027 24.78 33.60 38.69
N ARG A 1028 23.79 33.69 37.78
CA ARG A 1028 22.44 33.14 37.95
C ARG A 1028 22.11 32.01 36.97
N LEU A 1029 23.08 31.59 36.15
CA LEU A 1029 22.92 30.45 35.24
C LEU A 1029 23.17 29.13 35.97
N ALA A 1030 22.38 28.10 35.64
CA ALA A 1030 22.65 26.75 36.13
C ALA A 1030 23.97 26.24 35.51
N ASP A 1031 24.83 25.64 36.34
CA ASP A 1031 26.18 25.22 35.97
C ASP A 1031 27.04 26.33 35.32
N GLY A 1032 26.68 27.61 35.55
CA GLY A 1032 27.36 28.78 34.99
C GLY A 1032 27.10 29.09 33.51
N VAL A 1033 26.33 28.25 32.79
CA VAL A 1033 26.11 28.40 31.34
C VAL A 1033 24.67 28.18 30.87
N ARG A 1034 23.79 27.60 31.70
CA ARG A 1034 22.43 27.23 31.29
C ARG A 1034 21.35 28.23 31.72
N ALA A 1035 20.53 28.64 30.76
CA ALA A 1035 19.33 29.44 30.98
C ALA A 1035 18.06 28.61 30.70
N ALA A 1036 16.97 28.92 31.41
CA ALA A 1036 15.66 28.32 31.20
C ALA A 1036 14.62 29.44 31.00
N LEU A 1037 13.89 29.40 29.88
CA LEU A 1037 12.92 30.41 29.49
C LEU A 1037 11.53 29.80 29.40
N PRO A 1038 10.64 30.04 30.39
CA PRO A 1038 9.26 29.57 30.32
C PRO A 1038 8.49 30.34 29.24
N PHE A 1039 7.64 29.65 28.50
CA PHE A 1039 6.77 30.24 27.50
C PHE A 1039 5.44 29.50 27.40
N THR A 1040 4.48 30.16 26.77
CA THR A 1040 3.17 29.62 26.43
C THR A 1040 2.96 29.79 24.94
N LEU A 1041 2.46 28.74 24.28
CA LEU A 1041 2.22 28.73 22.84
C LEU A 1041 0.77 28.31 22.58
N PRO A 1042 -0.06 29.13 21.91
CA PRO A 1042 -1.41 28.75 21.55
C PRO A 1042 -1.47 27.48 20.71
N ALA A 1043 -2.64 26.84 20.66
CA ALA A 1043 -2.87 25.75 19.69
C ALA A 1043 -2.64 26.26 18.27
N ASP A 1044 -2.05 25.42 17.42
CA ASP A 1044 -1.79 25.74 16.01
C ASP A 1044 -0.85 26.94 15.77
N ALA A 1045 -0.06 27.36 16.77
CA ALA A 1045 0.86 28.49 16.63
C ALA A 1045 2.32 28.07 16.43
N VAL A 1046 3.09 28.95 15.79
CA VAL A 1046 4.56 28.90 15.72
C VAL A 1046 5.14 30.02 16.58
N GLY A 1047 6.15 29.70 17.38
CA GLY A 1047 6.95 30.66 18.11
C GLY A 1047 8.40 30.69 17.63
N VAL A 1048 9.08 31.81 17.78
CA VAL A 1048 10.50 31.97 17.44
C VAL A 1048 11.21 32.75 18.53
N PHE A 1049 12.21 32.14 19.16
CA PHE A 1049 13.15 32.85 20.01
C PHE A 1049 14.29 33.43 19.16
N CYS A 1050 14.59 34.70 19.36
CA CYS A 1050 15.58 35.46 18.59
C CYS A 1050 16.70 35.95 19.50
N PHE A 1051 17.94 35.61 19.13
CA PHE A 1051 19.16 36.04 19.81
C PHE A 1051 20.21 36.51 18.79
N ASP A 1052 21.10 37.40 19.23
CA ASP A 1052 22.39 37.61 18.57
C ASP A 1052 23.34 36.49 19.01
N SER A 1053 24.10 35.94 18.07
CA SER A 1053 24.97 34.78 18.29
C SER A 1053 26.32 34.99 17.62
N ASP A 1054 27.41 34.62 18.29
CA ASP A 1054 28.77 34.64 17.74
C ASP A 1054 29.15 33.33 17.02
N LEU A 1055 28.20 32.39 16.89
CA LEU A 1055 28.44 31.13 16.20
C LEU A 1055 28.80 31.38 14.72
N PRO A 1056 29.75 30.61 14.17
CA PRO A 1056 30.11 30.73 12.77
C PRO A 1056 28.96 30.32 11.85
N ASP A 1057 28.90 31.01 10.72
CA ASP A 1057 27.94 30.76 9.65
C ASP A 1057 28.21 29.40 9.01
N GLY A 1058 27.21 28.51 9.11
CA GLY A 1058 27.18 27.24 8.36
C GLY A 1058 28.45 26.40 8.48
N ALA A 1059 28.98 25.99 7.33
CA ALA A 1059 30.10 25.08 7.20
C ALA A 1059 31.38 25.79 6.72
N PRO A 1060 32.58 25.27 7.04
CA PRO A 1060 33.83 25.90 6.63
C PRO A 1060 33.90 26.01 5.10
N ALA A 1061 34.32 27.18 4.62
CA ALA A 1061 34.56 27.39 3.20
C ALA A 1061 35.72 26.51 2.73
N ALA A 1062 35.50 25.76 1.66
CA ALA A 1062 36.48 24.88 1.04
C ALA A 1062 36.39 24.99 -0.49
N PRO A 1063 37.51 24.98 -1.23
CA PRO A 1063 37.44 24.95 -2.69
C PRO A 1063 36.92 23.58 -3.17
N PRO A 1064 36.21 23.49 -4.31
CA PRO A 1064 35.80 22.20 -4.86
C PRO A 1064 36.99 21.44 -5.44
N LEU A 1065 36.90 20.10 -5.49
CA LEU A 1065 37.91 19.25 -6.13
C LEU A 1065 38.03 19.55 -7.64
N ARG A 1066 39.26 19.55 -8.16
CA ARG A 1066 39.54 19.81 -9.60
C ARG A 1066 39.46 18.57 -10.50
N THR A 1067 39.57 17.37 -9.93
CA THR A 1067 39.61 16.11 -10.68
C THR A 1067 38.52 15.15 -10.23
N GLY A 1068 38.04 14.33 -11.17
CA GLY A 1068 37.09 13.26 -10.89
C GLY A 1068 37.76 11.94 -10.46
N PRO A 1069 36.95 10.88 -10.27
CA PRO A 1069 37.43 9.53 -10.00
C PRO A 1069 38.44 9.02 -11.03
N VAL A 1070 39.43 8.26 -10.57
CA VAL A 1070 40.35 7.51 -11.43
C VAL A 1070 39.84 6.08 -11.59
N ARG A 1071 39.90 5.58 -12.82
CA ARG A 1071 39.58 4.18 -13.16
C ARG A 1071 40.80 3.51 -13.80
N LEU A 1072 41.13 2.31 -13.34
CA LEU A 1072 42.23 1.50 -13.88
C LEU A 1072 41.74 0.07 -14.12
N ASP A 1073 42.07 -0.52 -15.26
CA ASP A 1073 41.85 -1.95 -15.49
C ASP A 1073 42.82 -2.77 -14.64
N LEU A 1074 42.31 -3.78 -13.94
CA LEU A 1074 43.08 -4.72 -13.13
C LEU A 1074 43.10 -6.10 -13.81
N PRO A 1075 44.12 -6.92 -13.56
CA PRO A 1075 44.11 -8.30 -14.03
C PRO A 1075 42.94 -9.08 -13.43
N GLU A 1076 42.44 -10.08 -14.17
CA GLU A 1076 41.50 -11.06 -13.59
C GLU A 1076 42.12 -11.73 -12.35
N PRO A 1077 41.36 -11.93 -11.26
CA PRO A 1077 39.90 -11.82 -11.17
C PRO A 1077 39.38 -10.51 -10.57
N TRP A 1078 40.14 -9.40 -10.61
CA TRP A 1078 39.81 -8.16 -9.87
C TRP A 1078 38.94 -7.16 -10.64
N GLY A 1079 38.88 -7.23 -11.97
CA GLY A 1079 38.05 -6.34 -12.79
C GLY A 1079 38.66 -4.96 -12.94
N ARG A 1080 38.00 -3.91 -12.44
CA ARG A 1080 38.52 -2.53 -12.49
C ARG A 1080 38.68 -1.97 -11.09
N LEU A 1081 39.73 -1.16 -10.91
CA LEU A 1081 39.93 -0.33 -9.73
C LEU A 1081 39.25 1.02 -9.94
N HIS A 1082 38.57 1.51 -8.92
CA HIS A 1082 38.09 2.88 -8.82
C HIS A 1082 38.75 3.55 -7.62
N ALA A 1083 39.23 4.78 -7.81
CA ALA A 1083 39.78 5.60 -6.74
C ALA A 1083 39.15 6.98 -6.75
N LEU A 1084 38.56 7.36 -5.62
CA LEU A 1084 37.79 8.57 -5.44
C LEU A 1084 38.37 9.39 -4.30
N ARG A 1085 38.62 10.67 -4.56
CA ARG A 1085 38.81 11.67 -3.52
C ARG A 1085 37.47 12.32 -3.27
N ILE A 1086 37.01 12.31 -2.02
CA ILE A 1086 35.71 12.83 -1.61
C ILE A 1086 35.95 13.96 -0.61
N ARG A 1087 35.58 15.19 -0.97
CA ARG A 1087 35.69 16.34 -0.09
C ARG A 1087 34.43 16.44 0.77
N SER A 1088 34.61 16.37 2.08
CA SER A 1088 33.52 16.47 3.04
C SER A 1088 33.01 17.91 3.11
N PRO A 1089 31.73 18.12 3.46
CA PRO A 1089 31.20 19.45 3.69
C PRO A 1089 31.64 20.02 5.06
N PHE A 1090 32.61 19.39 5.73
CA PHE A 1090 33.21 19.79 7.00
C PHE A 1090 34.70 20.20 6.87
N GLY A 1091 35.21 20.32 5.64
CA GLY A 1091 36.57 20.82 5.40
C GLY A 1091 37.68 19.79 5.60
N PHE A 1092 37.43 18.52 5.23
CA PHE A 1092 38.47 17.50 5.12
C PHE A 1092 38.18 16.57 3.93
N ASP A 1093 39.23 15.94 3.37
CA ASP A 1093 39.06 14.98 2.29
C ASP A 1093 39.19 13.54 2.79
N SER A 1094 38.50 12.62 2.12
CA SER A 1094 38.66 11.19 2.28
C SER A 1094 39.06 10.55 0.94
N LEU A 1095 39.73 9.41 1.00
CA LEU A 1095 40.10 8.58 -0.15
C LEU A 1095 39.34 7.26 -0.07
N TYR A 1096 38.56 6.96 -1.11
CA TYR A 1096 37.82 5.72 -1.26
C TYR A 1096 38.33 4.95 -2.47
N VAL A 1097 38.81 3.71 -2.26
CA VAL A 1097 39.41 2.88 -3.32
C VAL A 1097 38.79 1.49 -3.27
N TYR A 1098 38.32 0.98 -4.41
CA TYR A 1098 37.70 -0.35 -4.46
C TYR A 1098 37.93 -1.06 -5.80
N ALA A 1099 37.87 -2.39 -5.78
CA ALA A 1099 37.87 -3.25 -6.97
C ALA A 1099 36.45 -3.74 -7.30
N GLU A 1100 36.07 -3.77 -8.58
CA GLU A 1100 34.72 -4.16 -9.03
C GLU A 1100 34.40 -5.64 -8.74
N LYS A 1101 35.34 -6.55 -9.00
CA LYS A 1101 35.09 -7.98 -8.83
C LYS A 1101 35.55 -8.48 -7.47
N MET A 1102 34.91 -9.56 -7.02
CA MET A 1102 35.28 -10.28 -5.81
C MET A 1102 36.16 -11.49 -6.20
N PRO A 1103 37.50 -11.41 -6.06
CA PRO A 1103 38.37 -12.56 -6.23
C PRO A 1103 38.03 -13.68 -5.23
N PRO A 1104 38.47 -14.93 -5.49
CA PRO A 1104 38.28 -16.05 -4.56
C PRO A 1104 38.80 -15.76 -3.14
N ALA A 1105 38.29 -16.51 -2.16
CA ALA A 1105 38.73 -16.40 -0.77
C ALA A 1105 40.25 -16.54 -0.63
N GLY A 1106 40.85 -15.77 0.27
CA GLY A 1106 42.31 -15.72 0.49
C GLY A 1106 43.05 -14.71 -0.38
N ALA A 1107 42.35 -13.90 -1.18
CA ALA A 1107 42.93 -12.73 -1.83
C ALA A 1107 43.07 -11.55 -0.86
N SER A 1108 43.97 -10.61 -1.15
CA SER A 1108 44.12 -9.37 -0.39
C SER A 1108 44.38 -8.16 -1.29
N LEU A 1109 43.85 -7.01 -0.88
CA LEU A 1109 44.08 -5.70 -1.47
C LEU A 1109 44.80 -4.85 -0.43
N ARG A 1110 45.97 -4.33 -0.75
CA ARG A 1110 46.77 -3.46 0.11
C ARG A 1110 47.01 -2.11 -0.56
N LEU A 1111 46.48 -1.05 0.04
CA LEU A 1111 46.74 0.33 -0.38
C LEU A 1111 47.99 0.85 0.32
N ARG A 1112 49.00 1.28 -0.45
CA ARG A 1112 50.25 1.83 0.07
C ARG A 1112 50.46 3.26 -0.43
N PHE A 1113 50.51 4.22 0.48
CA PHE A 1113 50.86 5.61 0.13
C PHE A 1113 52.33 5.72 -0.28
N SER A 1114 52.63 6.68 -1.16
CA SER A 1114 54.01 7.04 -1.49
C SER A 1114 54.71 7.76 -0.34
N ASP A 1115 53.94 8.42 0.54
CA ASP A 1115 54.43 8.92 1.83
C ASP A 1115 54.64 7.74 2.79
N PRO A 1116 55.90 7.41 3.15
CA PRO A 1116 56.21 6.27 4.01
C PRO A 1116 55.74 6.47 5.45
N ALA A 1117 55.40 7.70 5.87
CA ALA A 1117 54.86 7.98 7.19
C ALA A 1117 53.41 7.50 7.34
N ARG A 1118 52.69 7.25 6.24
CA ARG A 1118 51.32 6.72 6.28
C ARG A 1118 51.34 5.19 6.20
N PRO A 1119 50.75 4.49 7.18
CA PRO A 1119 50.70 3.04 7.17
C PRO A 1119 49.83 2.54 5.99
N PRO A 1120 50.19 1.39 5.38
CA PRO A 1120 49.36 0.79 4.35
C PRO A 1120 48.08 0.21 4.96
N VAL A 1121 46.98 0.28 4.21
CA VAL A 1121 45.69 -0.31 4.60
C VAL A 1121 45.48 -1.61 3.87
N VAL A 1122 45.17 -2.69 4.59
CA VAL A 1122 45.04 -4.06 4.04
C VAL A 1122 43.61 -4.56 4.20
N VAL A 1123 43.04 -5.11 3.14
CA VAL A 1123 41.73 -5.76 3.10
C VAL A 1123 41.90 -7.18 2.61
N ALA A 1124 41.67 -8.15 3.50
CA ALA A 1124 41.89 -9.58 3.23
C ALA A 1124 40.59 -10.36 2.93
N ALA A 1125 39.46 -9.67 2.80
CA ALA A 1125 38.17 -10.30 2.51
C ALA A 1125 37.23 -9.31 1.79
N ALA A 1126 36.35 -9.85 0.95
CA ALA A 1126 35.34 -9.07 0.24
C ALA A 1126 34.36 -8.35 1.21
N PRO A 1127 33.81 -7.18 0.82
CA PRO A 1127 34.17 -6.40 -0.37
C PRO A 1127 35.59 -5.83 -0.29
N TYR A 1128 36.33 -5.84 -1.41
CA TYR A 1128 37.72 -5.37 -1.45
C TYR A 1128 37.77 -3.86 -1.69
N GLU A 1129 37.56 -3.13 -0.60
CA GLU A 1129 37.44 -1.67 -0.60
C GLU A 1129 38.10 -1.04 0.63
N VAL A 1130 38.65 0.16 0.46
CA VAL A 1130 39.40 0.90 1.46
C VAL A 1130 38.85 2.31 1.54
N THR A 1131 38.58 2.79 2.75
CA THR A 1131 38.38 4.22 3.04
C THR A 1131 39.54 4.70 3.90
N VAL A 1132 40.14 5.82 3.52
CA VAL A 1132 41.04 6.62 4.35
C VAL A 1132 40.35 7.95 4.59
N ASP A 1133 39.88 8.13 5.80
CA ASP A 1133 38.95 9.15 6.27
C ASP A 1133 39.58 10.54 6.38
N THR A 1134 40.91 10.65 6.47
CA THR A 1134 41.64 11.93 6.51
C THR A 1134 42.79 11.99 5.51
N VAL A 1135 42.60 12.80 4.47
CA VAL A 1135 43.62 13.19 3.49
C VAL A 1135 43.75 14.73 3.50
N PRO A 1136 44.97 15.29 3.58
CA PRO A 1136 45.16 16.74 3.55
C PRO A 1136 44.62 17.35 2.26
N MET A 1137 43.75 18.34 2.38
CA MET A 1137 43.03 18.96 1.26
C MET A 1137 43.94 19.56 0.18
N ALA A 1138 45.06 20.16 0.59
CA ALA A 1138 46.00 20.84 -0.29
C ALA A 1138 46.99 19.89 -0.98
N GLU A 1139 47.26 18.73 -0.40
CA GLU A 1139 48.28 17.80 -0.88
C GLU A 1139 47.70 16.77 -1.83
N ALA A 1140 48.52 16.28 -2.77
CA ALA A 1140 48.15 15.16 -3.61
C ALA A 1140 48.15 13.84 -2.81
N ALA A 1141 47.12 13.02 -2.97
CA ALA A 1141 47.13 11.65 -2.49
C ALA A 1141 47.81 10.77 -3.56
N VAL A 1142 49.05 10.35 -3.30
CA VAL A 1142 49.81 9.45 -4.19
C VAL A 1142 49.94 8.09 -3.52
N PHE A 1143 49.48 7.03 -4.20
CA PHE A 1143 49.45 5.68 -3.65
C PHE A 1143 49.51 4.61 -4.75
N GLN A 1144 49.80 3.37 -4.35
CA GLN A 1144 49.72 2.17 -5.18
C GLN A 1144 48.79 1.16 -4.51
N VAL A 1145 48.20 0.27 -5.31
CA VAL A 1145 47.44 -0.86 -4.82
C VAL A 1145 48.20 -2.15 -5.14
N GLU A 1146 48.55 -2.88 -4.10
CA GLU A 1146 49.17 -4.21 -4.15
C GLU A 1146 48.04 -5.25 -4.00
N LEU A 1147 47.90 -6.13 -4.99
CA LEU A 1147 46.89 -7.18 -5.05
C LEU A 1147 47.57 -8.53 -4.96
N SER A 1148 47.04 -9.42 -4.13
CA SER A 1148 47.51 -10.81 -4.03
C SER A 1148 46.33 -11.77 -4.10
N THR A 1149 46.45 -12.89 -4.81
CA THR A 1149 45.46 -13.97 -4.81
C THR A 1149 45.99 -15.21 -4.08
N ALA A 1150 45.08 -16.08 -3.65
CA ALA A 1150 45.43 -17.30 -2.90
C ALA A 1150 46.34 -18.28 -3.68
N ASP A 1151 46.35 -18.20 -5.02
CA ASP A 1151 47.23 -18.97 -5.90
C ASP A 1151 48.60 -18.31 -6.13
N GLY A 1152 48.93 -17.25 -5.38
CA GLY A 1152 50.24 -16.60 -5.39
C GLY A 1152 50.46 -15.56 -6.48
N ARG A 1153 49.45 -15.23 -7.30
CA ARG A 1153 49.57 -14.14 -8.27
C ARG A 1153 49.55 -12.80 -7.55
N ASN A 1154 50.56 -11.98 -7.80
CA ASN A 1154 50.70 -10.64 -7.26
C ASN A 1154 50.69 -9.60 -8.38
N HIS A 1155 50.08 -8.45 -8.12
CA HIS A 1155 50.07 -7.30 -9.03
C HIS A 1155 50.21 -6.02 -8.22
N THR A 1156 50.94 -5.04 -8.75
CA THR A 1156 51.03 -3.71 -8.16
C THR A 1156 50.67 -2.70 -9.22
N THR A 1157 49.72 -1.83 -8.92
CA THR A 1157 49.32 -0.78 -9.86
C THR A 1157 50.45 0.22 -10.07
N PRO A 1158 50.44 0.96 -11.20
CA PRO A 1158 51.20 2.21 -11.29
C PRO A 1158 50.84 3.16 -10.13
N PRO A 1159 51.71 4.12 -9.77
CA PRO A 1159 51.34 5.20 -8.85
C PRO A 1159 50.10 5.95 -9.33
N ILE A 1160 49.06 5.96 -8.50
CA ILE A 1160 47.82 6.70 -8.71
C ILE A 1160 47.95 8.02 -7.96
N THR A 1161 47.67 9.13 -8.64
CA THR A 1161 47.71 10.47 -8.05
C THR A 1161 46.34 11.11 -8.12
N LEU A 1162 45.75 11.43 -6.97
CA LEU A 1162 44.56 12.28 -6.86
C LEU A 1162 44.98 13.64 -6.29
N PRO A 1163 45.04 14.70 -7.12
CA PRO A 1163 45.57 15.99 -6.70
C PRO A 1163 44.73 16.62 -5.57
N GLY A 1164 45.40 17.39 -4.72
CA GLY A 1164 44.76 18.27 -3.77
C GLY A 1164 44.19 19.51 -4.45
N THR A 1165 43.41 20.29 -3.70
CA THR A 1165 43.01 21.64 -4.08
C THR A 1165 43.27 22.54 -2.88
N PRO A 1166 44.38 23.31 -2.90
CA PRO A 1166 44.75 24.22 -1.82
C PRO A 1166 43.78 25.38 -1.68
#